data_AF-A0A938WIR6-F1
#
_entry.id   AF-A0A938WIR6-F1
#
_cell.length_a   1.000
_cell.length_b   1.000
_cell.length_c   1.000
_cell.angle_alpha   90.00
_cell.angle_beta   90.00
_cell.angle_gamma   90.00
#
_symmetry.space_group_name_H-M   'P 1'
#
loop_
_entity.id
_entity.type
_entity.pdbx_description
1 polymer ?
#
loop_
_entity_poly.entity_id
_entity_poly.type
_entity_poly.pdbx_seq_one_letter_code
_entity_poly.pdbx_strand_id
1 'polypeptide(L)'
;MSTVWGPVQYGWGVVYWLTIEGIPVVWIERETALALPTGFTAQDASLVIDRSSEVGQLVDRDSGLGAGYPLTVQLLDTVQVRTWLRKWSLQATLRAAVAWNDATIRVDSVAGWPAGGGVFWLGLERITYAATVGGADPRFTGCVRGTAGTLAGDYPLGSVGNVCSDLPRWFRGRQIRLWASPVTPSGVVTGTAFLDEEADEIWRGTIDRGPDRAGGLWEFQAQSLDRRLDLRLAAPLAGKVVDTVTRWPVEPGNSFQVHVAGWDNGVVPAVKLWFFVIEVLPFAGYASGALLSAAEQADACKAAWVAALPGALNQVTLAYDAQLFLGALVAGGPGKFTSWVWQLQLLAGAVPAPGVVAAKCSFNGSETPGAQTVVTHLYQGVPAGGLLQWLGWFSNGAQVNATGLGASTAPAGVAVLLDTPGIVPPAFGQLRIGDVTVSYKSAATSGNLVFFSGLYLAGWKPWAGAKANDAVEVVYTDGGQAADVLRDLLCSSGTGQRGAFDVLPLGQGYGLDGASGSATSAVEVDSFGLLAQGPMVALPVEVALAGATLGELFGGLLALSQLGVVTRGDDKQGARRQRLQLVSTQPGGSAWVVAIGDEHLLTTDGDAVKAVARRDVPNTMRLTVGEGRYQVQDLPAAANQGESAVEYTLPLVGKLTAEQVGQWALARFLPAQTEQAIEVQVVPWLDLDVGDLVWVELSHFAMWQWSTGTPGYSGTGRVLGVRRELKSGAVTATILIDGGPVKRALCPAMQVSAWAGPAGAPTSITVPRRYFLHASTALAQSSPMRLLHFEAGLGAESSGGSYTISSVVDTGTDCELTVAFVLGGAVLSAYSWLTLPELAAASSYQGGFAHEGDGSIWG
;
A
#
# COMPACT_ATOMS: atom_id res chain seq x y z
N MET A 1 -29.58 -0.87 -8.18
CA MET A 1 -30.12 0.22 -9.02
C MET A 1 -29.95 -0.18 -10.47
N SER A 2 -30.76 0.33 -11.41
CA SER A 2 -30.57 0.02 -12.83
C SER A 2 -29.46 0.89 -13.40
N THR A 3 -28.45 0.28 -14.03
CA THR A 3 -27.40 0.99 -14.76
C THR A 3 -27.96 1.77 -15.96
N VAL A 4 -27.18 2.71 -16.51
CA VAL A 4 -27.53 3.45 -17.73
C VAL A 4 -27.84 2.54 -18.91
N TRP A 5 -27.37 1.30 -18.86
CA TRP A 5 -27.52 0.29 -19.90
C TRP A 5 -28.84 -0.47 -19.84
N GLY A 6 -29.47 -0.56 -18.66
CA GLY A 6 -30.73 -1.27 -18.49
C GLY A 6 -31.84 -0.81 -19.45
N PRO A 7 -32.09 0.52 -19.59
CA PRO A 7 -33.08 1.04 -20.52
C PRO A 7 -32.81 0.78 -22.01
N VAL A 8 -31.57 0.48 -22.40
CA VAL A 8 -31.17 0.27 -23.82
C VAL A 8 -31.96 -0.89 -24.44
N GLN A 9 -32.32 -1.91 -23.66
CA GLN A 9 -33.16 -3.02 -24.11
C GLN A 9 -34.56 -2.58 -24.59
N TYR A 10 -35.02 -1.39 -24.17
CA TYR A 10 -36.33 -0.82 -24.53
C TYR A 10 -36.22 0.27 -25.61
N GLY A 11 -35.10 0.33 -26.34
CA GLY A 11 -34.89 1.29 -27.43
C GLY A 11 -34.39 2.67 -26.98
N TRP A 12 -33.87 2.79 -25.77
CA TRP A 12 -33.19 3.99 -25.31
C TRP A 12 -31.79 4.07 -25.92
N GLY A 13 -31.31 5.29 -26.13
CA GLY A 13 -29.93 5.57 -26.54
C GLY A 13 -29.05 5.96 -25.35
N VAL A 14 -27.78 6.22 -25.64
CA VAL A 14 -26.80 6.76 -24.69
C VAL A 14 -26.14 7.97 -25.32
N VAL A 15 -25.92 9.02 -24.51
CA VAL A 15 -25.09 10.17 -24.88
C VAL A 15 -23.91 10.22 -23.93
N TYR A 16 -22.73 10.38 -24.52
CA TYR A 16 -21.48 10.47 -23.79
C TYR A 16 -21.08 11.91 -23.55
N TRP A 17 -20.48 12.14 -22.39
CA TRP A 17 -19.85 13.41 -22.05
C TRP A 17 -18.61 13.18 -21.24
N LEU A 18 -17.69 14.14 -21.29
CA LEU A 18 -16.39 14.01 -20.63
C LEU A 18 -16.08 15.27 -19.81
N THR A 19 -15.36 15.06 -18.72
CA THR A 19 -14.79 16.12 -17.88
C THR A 19 -13.29 15.93 -17.75
N ILE A 20 -12.52 17.01 -17.83
CA ILE A 20 -11.09 17.02 -17.53
C ILE A 20 -10.89 17.91 -16.32
N GLU A 21 -10.15 17.38 -15.36
CA GLU A 21 -9.72 18.06 -14.15
C GLU A 21 -9.16 19.46 -14.45
N GLY A 22 -9.71 20.48 -13.79
CA GLY A 22 -9.26 21.86 -13.86
C GLY A 22 -9.70 22.61 -15.12
N ILE A 23 -10.48 21.98 -16.01
CA ILE A 23 -11.10 22.61 -17.17
C ILE A 23 -12.60 22.77 -16.87
N PRO A 24 -13.14 23.99 -16.71
CA PRO A 24 -14.53 24.19 -16.31
C PRO A 24 -15.52 24.05 -17.48
N VAL A 25 -15.28 23.07 -18.37
CA VAL A 25 -16.11 22.74 -19.53
C VAL A 25 -16.48 21.26 -19.51
N VAL A 26 -17.75 20.97 -19.75
CA VAL A 26 -18.24 19.63 -20.06
C VAL A 26 -18.30 19.48 -21.58
N TRP A 27 -17.49 18.59 -22.13
CA TRP A 27 -17.54 18.28 -23.56
C TRP A 27 -18.51 17.14 -23.78
N ILE A 28 -19.46 17.32 -24.68
CA ILE A 28 -20.56 16.39 -24.90
C ILE A 28 -20.78 16.18 -26.39
N GLU A 29 -21.42 15.07 -26.78
CA GLU A 29 -21.78 14.83 -28.18
C GLU A 29 -22.89 15.78 -28.65
N ARG A 30 -23.81 16.15 -27.75
CA ARG A 30 -24.95 17.02 -28.00
C ARG A 30 -25.33 17.81 -26.76
N GLU A 31 -25.73 19.07 -26.91
CA GLU A 31 -26.21 19.89 -25.78
C GLU A 31 -27.49 19.31 -25.15
N THR A 32 -27.58 19.36 -23.83
CA THR A 32 -28.64 18.70 -23.03
C THR A 32 -29.45 19.64 -22.15
N ALA A 33 -29.02 20.91 -22.03
CA ALA A 33 -29.62 21.92 -21.14
C ALA A 33 -29.74 21.51 -19.65
N LEU A 34 -29.08 20.43 -19.23
CA LEU A 34 -29.05 19.97 -17.85
C LEU A 34 -28.14 20.85 -17.01
N ALA A 35 -28.39 20.88 -15.69
CA ALA A 35 -27.48 21.52 -14.76
C ALA A 35 -26.10 20.82 -14.80
N LEU A 36 -25.04 21.63 -14.88
CA LEU A 36 -23.68 21.15 -14.96
C LEU A 36 -23.16 20.67 -13.60
N PRO A 37 -22.18 19.74 -13.60
CA PRO A 37 -21.47 19.36 -12.38
C PRO A 37 -20.90 20.58 -11.63
N THR A 38 -20.84 20.52 -10.30
CA THR A 38 -20.26 21.59 -9.48
C THR A 38 -18.84 21.95 -9.95
N GLY A 39 -18.59 23.24 -10.18
CA GLY A 39 -17.30 23.76 -10.64
C GLY A 39 -17.13 23.83 -12.17
N PHE A 40 -18.07 23.26 -12.93
CA PHE A 40 -18.12 23.38 -14.39
C PHE A 40 -19.12 24.48 -14.78
N THR A 41 -18.74 25.33 -15.73
CA THR A 41 -19.50 26.56 -16.03
C THR A 41 -19.95 26.65 -17.48
N ALA A 42 -19.52 25.72 -18.34
CA ALA A 42 -19.92 25.67 -19.74
C ALA A 42 -20.10 24.24 -20.23
N GLN A 43 -20.99 24.08 -21.20
CA GLN A 43 -21.17 22.89 -22.02
C GLN A 43 -20.68 23.20 -23.43
N ASP A 44 -20.07 22.24 -24.11
CA ASP A 44 -19.68 22.37 -25.52
C ASP A 44 -19.96 21.07 -26.26
N ALA A 45 -20.80 21.13 -27.29
CA ALA A 45 -21.15 19.98 -28.13
C ALA A 45 -20.04 19.68 -29.17
N SER A 46 -18.86 19.30 -28.67
CA SER A 46 -17.68 19.03 -29.50
C SER A 46 -17.16 17.61 -29.39
N LEU A 47 -17.65 16.78 -28.47
CA LEU A 47 -17.14 15.42 -28.29
C LEU A 47 -17.53 14.52 -29.46
N VAL A 48 -16.56 13.77 -29.98
CA VAL A 48 -16.75 12.79 -31.06
C VAL A 48 -16.34 11.41 -30.54
N ILE A 49 -17.31 10.53 -30.31
CA ILE A 49 -17.10 9.16 -29.79
C ILE A 49 -17.05 8.10 -30.89
N ASP A 50 -17.64 8.35 -32.06
CA ASP A 50 -17.69 7.40 -33.19
C ASP A 50 -16.32 6.87 -33.66
N ARG A 51 -15.23 7.54 -33.26
CA ARG A 51 -13.84 7.20 -33.60
C ARG A 51 -12.99 6.87 -32.37
N SER A 52 -13.61 6.80 -31.20
CA SER A 52 -12.92 6.45 -29.96
C SER A 52 -12.62 4.95 -29.91
N SER A 53 -11.53 4.60 -29.21
CA SER A 53 -11.22 3.23 -28.87
C SER A 53 -12.27 2.62 -27.94
N GLU A 54 -12.34 1.29 -27.91
CA GLU A 54 -13.09 0.56 -26.89
C GLU A 54 -12.58 0.95 -25.49
N VAL A 55 -13.50 0.96 -24.52
CA VAL A 55 -13.19 1.20 -23.12
C VAL A 55 -13.36 -0.07 -22.31
N GLY A 56 -12.70 -0.14 -21.15
CA GLY A 56 -12.82 -1.24 -20.22
C GLY A 56 -11.45 -1.67 -19.71
N GLN A 57 -11.33 -2.94 -19.31
CA GLN A 57 -10.10 -3.45 -18.72
C GLN A 57 -10.01 -4.97 -18.76
N LEU A 58 -8.81 -5.48 -18.54
CA LEU A 58 -8.50 -6.89 -18.35
C LEU A 58 -7.61 -7.04 -17.11
N VAL A 59 -7.86 -8.00 -16.24
CA VAL A 59 -6.94 -8.33 -15.15
C VAL A 59 -5.89 -9.32 -15.63
N ASP A 60 -4.62 -9.00 -15.42
CA ASP A 60 -3.54 -9.97 -15.56
C ASP A 60 -3.40 -10.74 -14.24
N ARG A 61 -3.70 -12.04 -14.28
CA ARG A 61 -3.70 -12.92 -13.10
C ARG A 61 -2.30 -13.22 -12.56
N ASP A 62 -1.23 -12.96 -13.31
CA ASP A 62 0.13 -13.22 -12.84
C ASP A 62 0.80 -12.01 -12.21
N SER A 63 0.40 -10.81 -12.60
CA SER A 63 0.80 -9.58 -11.92
C SER A 63 -0.23 -9.13 -10.88
N GLY A 64 -1.47 -9.62 -10.93
CA GLY A 64 -2.56 -9.13 -10.08
C GLY A 64 -2.94 -7.68 -10.37
N LEU A 65 -2.62 -7.17 -11.55
CA LEU A 65 -2.89 -5.78 -11.95
C LEU A 65 -3.87 -5.72 -13.13
N GLY A 66 -4.73 -4.70 -13.08
CA GLY A 66 -5.56 -4.30 -14.20
C GLY A 66 -4.73 -3.71 -15.33
N ALA A 67 -5.09 -4.08 -16.54
CA ALA A 67 -4.56 -3.59 -17.80
C ALA A 67 -5.66 -2.88 -18.59
N GLY A 68 -6.20 -1.79 -18.02
CA GLY A 68 -7.22 -0.97 -18.65
C GLY A 68 -6.83 -0.48 -20.05
N TYR A 69 -7.84 -0.38 -20.92
CA TYR A 69 -7.66 0.08 -22.29
C TYR A 69 -7.50 1.61 -22.32
N PRO A 70 -6.56 2.12 -23.14
CA PRO A 70 -6.41 3.55 -23.31
C PRO A 70 -7.63 4.15 -24.00
N LEU A 71 -7.98 5.37 -23.61
CA LEU A 71 -9.06 6.13 -24.23
C LEU A 71 -8.46 7.15 -25.20
N THR A 72 -8.90 7.10 -26.45
CA THR A 72 -8.67 8.17 -27.42
C THR A 72 -9.96 8.95 -27.60
N VAL A 73 -9.94 10.26 -27.31
CA VAL A 73 -11.09 11.15 -27.49
C VAL A 73 -10.75 12.24 -28.48
N GLN A 74 -11.73 12.60 -29.30
CA GLN A 74 -11.62 13.67 -30.28
C GLN A 74 -12.64 14.77 -29.99
N LEU A 75 -12.22 16.02 -30.17
CA LEU A 75 -13.05 17.22 -30.05
C LEU A 75 -13.11 17.96 -31.39
N LEU A 76 -14.30 18.41 -31.77
CA LEU A 76 -14.52 19.35 -32.88
C LEU A 76 -13.82 20.69 -32.60
N ASP A 77 -13.36 21.38 -33.65
CA ASP A 77 -12.67 22.67 -33.52
C ASP A 77 -13.61 23.87 -33.28
N THR A 78 -14.36 23.81 -32.18
CA THR A 78 -15.28 24.86 -31.76
C THR A 78 -14.54 26.10 -31.23
N VAL A 79 -15.26 27.19 -31.00
CA VAL A 79 -14.70 28.39 -30.36
C VAL A 79 -14.28 28.12 -28.92
N GLN A 80 -15.06 27.32 -28.18
CA GLN A 80 -14.74 26.88 -26.82
C GLN A 80 -13.45 26.04 -26.81
N VAL A 81 -13.35 25.03 -27.67
CA VAL A 81 -12.14 24.19 -27.77
C VAL A 81 -10.90 25.02 -28.07
N ARG A 82 -10.97 25.95 -29.04
CA ARG A 82 -9.84 26.87 -29.32
C ARG A 82 -9.48 27.78 -28.16
N THR A 83 -10.45 28.17 -27.34
CA THR A 83 -10.22 29.01 -26.17
C THR A 83 -9.42 28.28 -25.10
N TRP A 84 -9.67 26.99 -24.89
CA TRP A 84 -9.00 26.18 -23.87
C TRP A 84 -7.70 25.53 -24.33
N LEU A 85 -7.56 25.26 -25.63
CA LEU A 85 -6.37 24.59 -26.18
C LEU A 85 -5.31 25.55 -26.73
N ARG A 86 -5.58 26.86 -26.73
CA ARG A 86 -4.56 27.87 -27.07
C ARG A 86 -3.55 28.04 -25.93
N LYS A 87 -2.41 28.64 -26.27
CA LYS A 87 -1.40 29.06 -25.29
C LYS A 87 -1.97 30.13 -24.35
N TRP A 88 -1.57 30.06 -23.08
CA TRP A 88 -1.85 31.09 -22.07
C TRP A 88 -1.35 32.46 -22.51
N SER A 89 -2.05 33.51 -22.09
CA SER A 89 -1.76 34.91 -22.45
C SER A 89 -1.14 35.71 -21.30
N LEU A 90 -1.41 35.31 -20.05
CA LEU A 90 -0.84 35.88 -18.84
C LEU A 90 -0.07 34.82 -18.07
N GLN A 91 1.02 35.23 -17.45
CA GLN A 91 1.78 34.38 -16.54
C GLN A 91 2.39 35.19 -15.39
N ALA A 92 2.58 34.54 -14.25
CA ALA A 92 3.29 35.09 -13.10
C ALA A 92 4.07 33.97 -12.39
N THR A 93 5.26 34.25 -11.90
CA THR A 93 6.13 33.26 -11.20
C THR A 93 5.96 33.39 -9.70
N LEU A 94 5.91 32.30 -8.93
CA LEU A 94 5.80 32.41 -7.47
C LEU A 94 7.07 33.03 -6.87
N ARG A 95 6.88 33.80 -5.80
CA ARG A 95 7.95 34.36 -4.96
C ARG A 95 8.15 33.60 -3.65
N ALA A 96 7.21 32.73 -3.29
CA ALA A 96 7.26 31.90 -2.10
C ALA A 96 6.64 30.53 -2.43
N ALA A 97 6.98 29.52 -1.62
CA ALA A 97 6.26 28.26 -1.66
C ALA A 97 4.79 28.50 -1.31
N VAL A 98 3.90 27.71 -1.91
CA VAL A 98 2.45 27.80 -1.69
C VAL A 98 2.00 26.53 -0.99
N ALA A 99 1.49 26.65 0.22
CA ALA A 99 0.84 25.55 0.94
C ALA A 99 -0.58 25.34 0.39
N TRP A 100 -1.12 24.14 0.53
CA TRP A 100 -2.44 23.75 0.02
C TRP A 100 -3.59 24.63 0.52
N ASN A 101 -3.50 25.19 1.72
CA ASN A 101 -4.52 26.05 2.33
C ASN A 101 -4.24 27.55 2.21
N ASP A 102 -3.21 27.95 1.46
CA ASP A 102 -2.89 29.36 1.30
C ASP A 102 -4.01 30.11 0.58
N ALA A 103 -4.61 31.07 1.29
CA ALA A 103 -5.57 32.02 0.74
C ALA A 103 -4.90 33.22 0.05
N THR A 104 -3.57 33.30 0.06
CA THR A 104 -2.77 34.36 -0.55
C THR A 104 -1.54 33.77 -1.22
N ILE A 105 -1.35 34.08 -2.51
CA ILE A 105 -0.26 33.52 -3.33
C ILE A 105 0.60 34.65 -3.85
N ARG A 106 1.88 34.68 -3.44
CA ARG A 106 2.83 35.75 -3.79
C ARG A 106 3.53 35.45 -5.11
N VAL A 107 3.56 36.45 -5.99
CA VAL A 107 4.09 36.33 -7.35
C VAL A 107 4.99 37.50 -7.74
N ASP A 108 5.68 37.36 -8.86
CA ASP A 108 6.54 38.39 -9.43
C ASP A 108 5.78 39.60 -9.99
N SER A 109 4.58 39.39 -10.54
CA SER A 109 3.72 40.43 -11.10
C SER A 109 2.25 40.00 -11.14
N VAL A 110 1.35 40.96 -10.92
CA VAL A 110 -0.11 40.82 -11.18
C VAL A 110 -0.57 41.75 -12.32
N ALA A 111 0.36 42.32 -13.09
CA ALA A 111 0.03 43.20 -14.20
C ALA A 111 -0.75 42.45 -15.30
N GLY A 112 -1.85 43.05 -15.78
CA GLY A 112 -2.71 42.47 -16.82
C GLY A 112 -3.75 41.46 -16.30
N TRP A 113 -3.62 40.99 -15.06
CA TRP A 113 -4.61 40.11 -14.44
C TRP A 113 -5.88 40.90 -14.04
N PRO A 114 -7.08 40.29 -14.10
CA PRO A 114 -8.29 40.89 -13.55
C PRO A 114 -8.11 41.33 -12.10
N ALA A 115 -8.50 42.57 -11.78
CA ALA A 115 -8.31 43.15 -10.45
C ALA A 115 -9.06 42.39 -9.34
N GLY A 116 -10.13 41.67 -9.70
CA GLY A 116 -10.86 40.77 -8.80
C GLY A 116 -11.71 39.75 -9.55
N GLY A 117 -12.10 38.68 -8.83
CA GLY A 117 -12.90 37.58 -9.36
C GLY A 117 -12.25 36.78 -10.49
N GLY A 118 -10.91 36.75 -10.55
CA GLY A 118 -10.19 36.07 -11.63
C GLY A 118 -9.88 34.61 -11.31
N VAL A 119 -9.25 33.94 -12.29
CA VAL A 119 -8.85 32.53 -12.21
C VAL A 119 -7.44 32.39 -12.75
N PHE A 120 -6.65 31.50 -12.17
CA PHE A 120 -5.39 31.04 -12.73
C PHE A 120 -5.16 29.55 -12.45
N TRP A 121 -4.18 28.99 -13.15
CA TRP A 121 -3.73 27.62 -13.00
C TRP A 121 -2.32 27.58 -12.44
N LEU A 122 -2.10 26.71 -11.46
CA LEU A 122 -0.81 26.42 -10.85
C LEU A 122 -0.53 24.93 -10.96
N GLY A 123 0.38 24.52 -11.84
CA GLY A 123 0.52 23.11 -12.23
C GLY A 123 -0.78 22.56 -12.84
N LEU A 124 -1.38 21.56 -12.18
CA LEU A 124 -2.68 20.99 -12.58
C LEU A 124 -3.87 21.68 -11.90
N GLU A 125 -3.65 22.37 -10.79
CA GLU A 125 -4.71 22.96 -9.98
C GLU A 125 -5.30 24.22 -10.62
N ARG A 126 -6.62 24.39 -10.49
CA ARG A 126 -7.34 25.60 -10.86
C ARG A 126 -7.73 26.37 -9.60
N ILE A 127 -7.28 27.63 -9.54
CA ILE A 127 -7.46 28.51 -8.38
C ILE A 127 -8.27 29.73 -8.82
N THR A 128 -9.33 30.06 -8.06
CA THR A 128 -10.02 31.33 -8.21
C THR A 128 -9.52 32.32 -7.16
N TYR A 129 -9.53 33.62 -7.44
CA TYR A 129 -9.08 34.62 -6.48
C TYR A 129 -10.03 35.82 -6.42
N ALA A 130 -10.14 36.42 -5.24
CA ALA A 130 -11.03 37.55 -5.00
C ALA A 130 -10.43 38.88 -5.47
N ALA A 131 -9.12 39.11 -5.25
CA ALA A 131 -8.45 40.35 -5.63
C ALA A 131 -6.94 40.18 -5.90
N THR A 132 -6.39 41.07 -6.72
CA THR A 132 -4.92 41.25 -6.91
C THR A 132 -4.39 42.42 -6.10
N VAL A 133 -3.21 42.27 -5.51
CA VAL A 133 -2.45 43.36 -4.87
C VAL A 133 -1.18 43.59 -5.67
N GLY A 134 -0.98 44.80 -6.21
CA GLY A 134 0.25 45.20 -6.90
C GLY A 134 1.32 45.80 -5.98
N GLY A 135 2.39 46.34 -6.56
CA GLY A 135 3.45 47.04 -5.82
C GLY A 135 4.68 46.18 -5.51
N ALA A 136 5.32 46.39 -4.35
CA ALA A 136 6.57 45.72 -3.98
C ALA A 136 6.42 44.21 -3.66
N ASP A 137 5.22 43.78 -3.22
CA ASP A 137 4.86 42.40 -2.92
C ASP A 137 3.61 41.98 -3.69
N PRO A 138 3.72 41.76 -5.02
CA PRO A 138 2.58 41.37 -5.85
C PRO A 138 1.99 40.02 -5.41
N ARG A 139 0.66 39.94 -5.28
CA ARG A 139 0.01 38.71 -4.81
C ARG A 139 -1.47 38.61 -5.21
N PHE A 140 -1.93 37.38 -5.37
CA PHE A 140 -3.35 37.03 -5.41
C PHE A 140 -3.87 36.85 -3.99
N THR A 141 -5.09 37.31 -3.70
CA THR A 141 -5.71 37.24 -2.36
C THR A 141 -7.14 36.73 -2.43
N GLY A 142 -7.60 36.08 -1.36
CA GLY A 142 -8.89 35.38 -1.35
C GLY A 142 -8.89 34.20 -2.31
N CYS A 143 -7.76 33.47 -2.37
CA CYS A 143 -7.62 32.32 -3.24
C CYS A 143 -8.50 31.16 -2.74
N VAL A 144 -9.37 30.64 -3.60
CA VAL A 144 -10.09 29.38 -3.38
C VAL A 144 -9.40 28.31 -4.22
N ARG A 145 -8.84 27.33 -3.50
CA ARG A 145 -7.98 26.26 -4.01
C ARG A 145 -8.81 25.05 -4.45
N GLY A 146 -8.27 24.21 -5.34
CA GLY A 146 -8.88 22.93 -5.72
C GLY A 146 -10.26 23.02 -6.40
N THR A 147 -10.44 23.89 -7.40
CA THR A 147 -11.74 24.05 -8.08
C THR A 147 -11.86 23.21 -9.37
N ALA A 148 -13.08 23.00 -9.87
CA ALA A 148 -13.35 22.24 -11.12
C ALA A 148 -12.71 20.84 -11.15
N GLY A 149 -12.86 20.09 -10.06
CA GLY A 149 -12.36 18.72 -9.94
C GLY A 149 -10.85 18.57 -9.67
N THR A 150 -10.11 19.68 -9.53
CA THR A 150 -8.71 19.64 -9.05
C THR A 150 -8.65 19.57 -7.53
N LEU A 151 -7.53 19.11 -6.99
CA LEU A 151 -7.24 19.18 -5.57
C LEU A 151 -6.24 20.30 -5.27
N ALA A 152 -6.37 20.88 -4.08
CA ALA A 152 -5.38 21.83 -3.59
C ALA A 152 -4.05 21.12 -3.34
N GLY A 153 -2.97 21.58 -3.97
CA GLY A 153 -1.64 21.01 -3.80
C GLY A 153 -0.66 21.93 -3.08
N ASP A 154 0.42 21.36 -2.57
CA ASP A 154 1.61 22.11 -2.17
C ASP A 154 2.51 22.38 -3.39
N TYR A 155 3.00 23.61 -3.51
CA TYR A 155 3.90 24.02 -4.59
C TYR A 155 5.20 24.59 -4.02
N PRO A 156 6.24 23.77 -3.87
CA PRO A 156 7.56 24.24 -3.49
C PRO A 156 8.10 25.24 -4.51
N LEU A 157 8.82 26.26 -4.02
CA LEU A 157 9.48 27.23 -4.87
C LEU A 157 10.52 26.52 -5.75
N GLY A 158 10.54 26.84 -7.04
CA GLY A 158 11.45 26.20 -8.01
C GLY A 158 10.96 24.86 -8.57
N SER A 159 9.79 24.36 -8.16
CA SER A 159 9.16 23.20 -8.80
C SER A 159 8.67 23.51 -10.23
N VAL A 160 8.33 22.48 -11.00
CA VAL A 160 7.67 22.64 -12.31
C VAL A 160 6.32 23.37 -12.22
N GLY A 161 5.71 23.41 -11.04
CA GLY A 161 4.48 24.13 -10.72
C GLY A 161 4.68 25.58 -10.28
N ASN A 162 5.84 26.20 -10.53
CA ASN A 162 6.16 27.55 -10.01
C ASN A 162 5.59 28.72 -10.84
N VAL A 163 4.73 28.45 -11.83
CA VAL A 163 4.18 29.48 -12.74
C VAL A 163 2.66 29.44 -12.72
N CYS A 164 2.05 30.55 -12.29
CA CYS A 164 0.65 30.86 -12.47
C CYS A 164 0.37 31.22 -13.94
N SER A 165 -0.71 30.71 -14.53
CA SER A 165 -1.11 30.97 -15.92
C SER A 165 -2.62 31.20 -16.03
N ASP A 166 -3.08 32.04 -16.96
CA ASP A 166 -4.52 32.34 -17.16
C ASP A 166 -5.27 31.27 -17.96
N LEU A 167 -4.53 30.31 -18.51
CA LEU A 167 -5.05 29.11 -19.15
C LEU A 167 -4.19 27.90 -18.73
N PRO A 168 -4.75 26.69 -18.80
CA PRO A 168 -4.03 25.47 -18.49
C PRO A 168 -2.75 25.33 -19.31
N ARG A 169 -1.60 25.39 -18.64
CA ARG A 169 -0.29 25.17 -19.27
C ARG A 169 -0.02 23.70 -19.57
N TRP A 170 -0.49 22.81 -18.70
CA TRP A 170 -0.23 21.37 -18.76
C TRP A 170 -1.54 20.61 -18.91
N PHE A 171 -1.62 19.75 -19.92
CA PHE A 171 -2.73 18.79 -20.07
C PHE A 171 -2.35 17.39 -19.61
N ARG A 172 -1.11 16.98 -19.86
CA ARG A 172 -0.58 15.69 -19.37
C ARG A 172 -0.69 15.61 -17.85
N GLY A 173 -1.17 14.46 -17.36
CA GLY A 173 -1.38 14.18 -15.95
C GLY A 173 -2.74 14.62 -15.40
N ARG A 174 -3.51 15.45 -16.12
CA ARG A 174 -4.88 15.79 -15.69
C ARG A 174 -5.76 14.56 -15.72
N GLN A 175 -6.60 14.43 -14.69
CA GLN A 175 -7.61 13.40 -14.67
C GLN A 175 -8.69 13.65 -15.73
N ILE A 176 -9.09 12.61 -16.44
CA ILE A 176 -10.18 12.61 -17.41
C ILE A 176 -11.20 11.54 -17.00
N ARG A 177 -12.49 11.89 -17.12
CA ARG A 177 -13.62 11.01 -16.79
C ARG A 177 -14.60 11.04 -17.95
N LEU A 178 -14.99 9.86 -18.41
CA LEU A 178 -16.00 9.66 -19.44
C LEU A 178 -17.27 9.11 -18.79
N TRP A 179 -18.37 9.75 -19.13
CA TRP A 179 -19.69 9.50 -18.57
C TRP A 179 -20.65 9.08 -19.65
N ALA A 180 -21.64 8.29 -19.26
CA ALA A 180 -22.76 7.89 -20.09
C ALA A 180 -24.07 8.31 -19.41
N SER A 181 -24.95 8.95 -20.16
CA SER A 181 -26.30 9.31 -19.70
C SER A 181 -27.36 8.70 -20.62
N PRO A 182 -28.48 8.22 -20.08
CA PRO A 182 -29.51 7.57 -20.86
C PRO A 182 -30.30 8.61 -21.66
N VAL A 183 -30.69 8.23 -22.87
CA VAL A 183 -31.45 9.09 -23.78
C VAL A 183 -32.73 8.39 -24.17
N THR A 184 -33.85 9.10 -24.01
CA THR A 184 -35.15 8.58 -24.40
C THR A 184 -35.19 8.27 -25.91
N PRO A 185 -36.13 7.43 -26.38
CA PRO A 185 -36.33 7.21 -27.82
C PRO A 185 -36.61 8.49 -28.62
N SER A 186 -37.06 9.58 -27.96
CA SER A 186 -37.26 10.90 -28.58
C SER A 186 -35.97 11.73 -28.67
N GLY A 187 -34.84 11.21 -28.20
CA GLY A 187 -33.54 11.89 -28.24
C GLY A 187 -33.33 12.93 -27.15
N VAL A 188 -33.99 12.79 -25.99
CA VAL A 188 -33.87 13.71 -24.84
C VAL A 188 -33.13 13.01 -23.71
N VAL A 189 -32.13 13.67 -23.12
CA VAL A 189 -31.41 13.16 -21.94
C VAL A 189 -32.30 13.35 -20.71
N THR A 190 -32.42 12.32 -19.86
CA THR A 190 -33.25 12.39 -18.66
C THR A 190 -32.57 13.13 -17.51
N GLY A 191 -33.33 13.40 -16.45
CA GLY A 191 -32.84 14.04 -15.23
C GLY A 191 -32.87 15.57 -15.26
N THR A 192 -32.34 16.17 -14.20
CA THR A 192 -32.24 17.64 -14.05
C THR A 192 -30.80 18.13 -14.00
N ALA A 193 -29.85 17.26 -13.65
CA ALA A 193 -28.42 17.52 -13.66
C ALA A 193 -27.62 16.31 -14.17
N PHE A 194 -26.41 16.56 -14.67
CA PHE A 194 -25.51 15.52 -15.17
C PHE A 194 -24.99 14.52 -14.11
N LEU A 195 -24.94 14.93 -12.84
CA LEU A 195 -24.40 14.11 -11.75
C LEU A 195 -25.49 13.56 -10.81
N ASP A 196 -26.76 13.65 -11.20
CA ASP A 196 -27.83 12.93 -10.51
C ASP A 196 -27.57 11.41 -10.59
N GLU A 197 -28.34 10.58 -9.88
CA GLU A 197 -28.24 9.11 -9.86
C GLU A 197 -28.41 8.42 -11.24
N GLU A 198 -28.55 9.19 -12.32
CA GLU A 198 -28.89 8.70 -13.67
C GLU A 198 -27.69 8.56 -14.62
N ALA A 199 -26.51 9.09 -14.29
CA ALA A 199 -25.32 8.99 -15.14
C ALA A 199 -24.26 8.04 -14.56
N ASP A 200 -23.69 7.20 -15.42
CA ASP A 200 -22.63 6.24 -15.06
C ASP A 200 -21.26 6.77 -15.52
N GLU A 201 -20.26 6.76 -14.64
CA GLU A 201 -18.86 6.88 -15.04
C GLU A 201 -18.46 5.56 -15.68
N ILE A 202 -18.14 5.56 -16.97
CA ILE A 202 -17.83 4.33 -17.71
C ILE A 202 -16.32 4.15 -17.91
N TRP A 203 -15.56 5.24 -17.78
CA TRP A 203 -14.10 5.19 -17.86
C TRP A 203 -13.48 6.36 -17.09
N ARG A 204 -12.35 6.10 -16.42
CA ARG A 204 -11.59 7.09 -15.64
C ARG A 204 -10.09 6.86 -15.83
N GLY A 205 -9.34 7.94 -15.94
CA GLY A 205 -7.89 7.85 -16.10
C GLY A 205 -7.19 9.20 -16.14
N THR A 206 -6.01 9.25 -16.73
CA THR A 206 -5.18 10.45 -16.85
C THR A 206 -4.68 10.67 -18.26
N ILE A 207 -4.64 11.93 -18.69
CA ILE A 207 -4.11 12.29 -20.01
C ILE A 207 -2.61 11.97 -20.05
N ASP A 208 -2.19 11.10 -20.96
CA ASP A 208 -0.78 10.79 -21.17
C ASP A 208 -0.20 11.64 -22.30
N ARG A 209 -0.95 11.77 -23.40
CA ARG A 209 -0.61 12.67 -24.51
C ARG A 209 -1.59 13.83 -24.54
N GLY A 210 -1.05 15.03 -24.43
CA GLY A 210 -1.82 16.27 -24.52
C GLY A 210 -2.53 16.44 -25.87
N PRO A 211 -3.36 17.49 -26.01
CA PRO A 211 -4.10 17.78 -27.22
C PRO A 211 -3.17 17.90 -28.42
N ASP A 212 -3.40 17.09 -29.45
CA ASP A 212 -2.70 17.16 -30.73
C ASP A 212 -3.72 17.40 -31.87
N ARG A 213 -3.26 17.97 -32.99
CA ARG A 213 -4.13 18.19 -34.16
C ARG A 213 -4.19 16.92 -35.00
N ALA A 214 -5.34 16.27 -35.02
CA ALA A 214 -5.62 15.11 -35.87
C ALA A 214 -6.61 15.52 -36.97
N GLY A 215 -6.06 16.11 -38.05
CA GLY A 215 -6.87 16.71 -39.11
C GLY A 215 -7.66 17.92 -38.62
N GLY A 216 -8.97 17.95 -38.88
CA GLY A 216 -9.87 19.02 -38.43
C GLY A 216 -10.32 18.91 -36.95
N LEU A 217 -9.77 17.95 -36.21
CA LEU A 217 -10.13 17.63 -34.82
C LEU A 217 -8.94 17.83 -33.89
N TRP A 218 -9.24 17.96 -32.60
CA TRP A 218 -8.27 17.86 -31.52
C TRP A 218 -8.37 16.48 -30.89
N GLU A 219 -7.24 15.80 -30.72
CA GLU A 219 -7.19 14.45 -30.16
C GLU A 219 -6.43 14.44 -28.84
N PHE A 220 -6.92 13.64 -27.89
CA PHE A 220 -6.25 13.35 -26.63
C PHE A 220 -6.10 11.85 -26.50
N GLN A 221 -4.97 11.44 -25.92
CA GLN A 221 -4.75 10.07 -25.50
C GLN A 221 -4.63 10.01 -23.98
N ALA A 222 -5.46 9.18 -23.37
CA ALA A 222 -5.49 9.00 -21.94
C ALA A 222 -5.29 7.52 -21.58
N GLN A 223 -4.59 7.28 -20.48
CA GLN A 223 -4.39 5.97 -19.89
C GLN A 223 -5.37 5.79 -18.75
N SER A 224 -5.89 4.58 -18.59
CA SER A 224 -6.83 4.23 -17.52
C SER A 224 -6.19 4.36 -16.14
N LEU A 225 -7.02 4.44 -15.10
CA LEU A 225 -6.57 4.69 -13.74
C LEU A 225 -5.61 3.61 -13.19
N ASP A 226 -5.88 2.35 -13.49
CA ASP A 226 -5.04 1.19 -13.14
C ASP A 226 -3.65 1.23 -13.78
N ARG A 227 -3.51 1.81 -14.98
CA ARG A 227 -2.20 2.01 -15.63
C ARG A 227 -1.28 2.96 -14.89
N ARG A 228 -1.81 3.78 -13.96
CA ARG A 228 -0.93 4.57 -13.07
C ARG A 228 -0.10 3.68 -12.16
N LEU A 229 -0.56 2.46 -11.88
CA LEU A 229 0.14 1.50 -11.02
C LEU A 229 1.38 0.89 -11.71
N ASP A 230 1.47 1.01 -13.04
CA ASP A 230 2.65 0.65 -13.84
C ASP A 230 3.75 1.74 -13.76
N LEU A 231 3.43 2.94 -13.27
CA LEU A 231 4.42 3.99 -13.09
C LEU A 231 5.30 3.68 -11.88
N ARG A 232 6.62 3.88 -12.07
CA ARG A 232 7.58 3.82 -10.97
C ARG A 232 7.34 4.98 -10.03
N LEU A 233 7.35 4.69 -8.72
CA LEU A 233 7.34 5.70 -7.67
C LEU A 233 8.59 6.58 -7.78
N ALA A 234 8.58 7.72 -7.10
CA ALA A 234 9.70 8.64 -7.12
C ALA A 234 10.98 7.94 -6.66
N ALA A 235 12.09 8.31 -7.30
CA ALA A 235 13.41 7.90 -6.85
C ALA A 235 13.61 8.29 -5.38
N PRO A 236 14.40 7.52 -4.63
CA PRO A 236 14.64 7.81 -3.23
C PRO A 236 15.38 9.15 -3.09
N LEU A 237 15.23 9.80 -1.93
CA LEU A 237 15.95 11.05 -1.69
C LEU A 237 17.45 10.76 -1.64
N ALA A 238 18.17 11.29 -2.61
CA ALA A 238 19.61 11.19 -2.71
C ALA A 238 20.31 12.47 -2.23
N GLY A 239 21.56 12.31 -1.81
CA GLY A 239 22.42 13.40 -1.42
C GLY A 239 23.85 12.93 -1.16
N LYS A 240 24.64 13.81 -0.54
CA LYS A 240 26.02 13.51 -0.18
C LYS A 240 26.31 13.90 1.26
N VAL A 241 27.11 13.09 1.94
CA VAL A 241 27.63 13.44 3.26
C VAL A 241 28.52 14.68 3.13
N VAL A 242 28.18 15.75 3.86
CA VAL A 242 29.00 16.97 3.95
C VAL A 242 29.85 16.98 5.21
N ASP A 243 29.30 16.46 6.30
CA ASP A 243 29.93 16.46 7.63
C ASP A 243 29.57 15.15 8.35
N THR A 244 30.52 14.59 9.11
CA THR A 244 30.32 13.39 9.95
C THR A 244 30.22 13.73 11.43
N VAL A 245 30.26 15.02 11.77
CA VAL A 245 30.08 15.50 13.13
C VAL A 245 28.59 15.45 13.49
N THR A 246 28.26 14.75 14.57
CA THR A 246 26.91 14.78 15.16
C THR A 246 26.56 16.20 15.59
N ARG A 247 25.40 16.71 15.13
CA ARG A 247 24.85 18.01 15.52
C ARG A 247 23.47 17.84 16.15
N TRP A 248 23.11 18.77 17.04
CA TRP A 248 21.81 18.77 17.71
C TRP A 248 21.11 20.13 17.57
N PRO A 249 19.77 20.14 17.45
CA PRO A 249 19.00 21.37 17.43
C PRO A 249 19.08 22.06 18.79
N VAL A 250 19.29 23.36 18.78
CA VAL A 250 19.23 24.22 19.96
C VAL A 250 18.04 25.17 19.86
N GLU A 251 17.41 25.45 21.00
CA GLU A 251 16.34 26.43 21.11
C GLU A 251 16.85 27.71 21.79
N PRO A 252 16.49 28.90 21.28
CA PRO A 252 16.91 30.18 21.86
C PRO A 252 16.50 30.34 23.32
N GLY A 253 15.39 29.70 23.71
CA GLY A 253 14.86 29.71 25.07
C GLY A 253 15.48 28.69 26.02
N ASN A 254 16.36 27.79 25.56
CA ASN A 254 17.03 26.85 26.44
C ASN A 254 17.95 27.63 27.40
N SER A 255 17.75 27.44 28.71
CA SER A 255 18.53 28.08 29.75
C SER A 255 19.13 27.09 30.74
N PHE A 256 20.24 27.48 31.35
CA PHE A 256 20.75 26.85 32.55
C PHE A 256 20.93 27.89 33.65
N GLN A 257 20.69 27.48 34.89
CA GLN A 257 20.80 28.34 36.06
C GLN A 257 22.02 27.93 36.87
N VAL A 258 22.86 28.90 37.21
CA VAL A 258 23.99 28.73 38.14
C VAL A 258 23.67 29.44 39.44
N HIS A 259 23.56 28.66 40.50
CA HIS A 259 23.27 29.10 41.85
C HIS A 259 24.60 29.28 42.57
N VAL A 260 24.92 30.50 43.00
CA VAL A 260 26.12 30.82 43.77
C VAL A 260 25.68 31.26 45.16
N ALA A 261 26.15 30.56 46.20
CA ALA A 261 25.82 30.87 47.58
C ALA A 261 27.09 31.05 48.43
N GLY A 262 27.11 32.09 49.24
CA GLY A 262 28.06 32.27 50.34
C GLY A 262 27.44 31.82 51.65
N TRP A 263 28.21 31.08 52.45
CA TRP A 263 27.78 30.59 53.76
C TRP A 263 28.73 31.07 54.83
N ASP A 264 28.17 31.54 55.96
CA ASP A 264 28.93 31.78 57.18
C ASP A 264 28.93 30.50 58.02
N ASN A 265 30.13 29.94 58.21
CA ASN A 265 30.33 28.77 59.04
C ASN A 265 30.63 29.14 60.52
N GLY A 266 30.70 30.42 60.86
CA GLY A 266 30.93 30.91 62.22
C GLY A 266 29.71 30.80 63.15
N VAL A 267 28.53 30.45 62.61
CA VAL A 267 27.28 30.31 63.35
C VAL A 267 26.68 28.93 63.05
N VAL A 268 26.18 28.22 64.06
CA VAL A 268 25.52 26.91 63.93
C VAL A 268 24.02 27.08 64.17
N PRO A 269 23.14 26.70 63.21
CA PRO A 269 23.46 26.16 61.89
C PRO A 269 24.04 27.21 60.93
N ALA A 270 24.85 26.77 59.97
CA ALA A 270 25.50 27.65 58.97
C ALA A 270 24.46 28.54 58.30
N VAL A 271 24.65 29.86 58.38
CA VAL A 271 23.70 30.82 57.84
C VAL A 271 24.13 31.17 56.42
N LYS A 272 23.20 31.06 55.47
CA LYS A 272 23.39 31.48 54.09
C LYS A 272 23.52 33.00 54.05
N LEU A 273 24.72 33.52 53.79
CA LEU A 273 25.01 34.95 53.79
C LEU A 273 24.38 35.65 52.58
N TRP A 274 24.50 35.02 51.41
CA TRP A 274 23.97 35.55 50.16
C TRP A 274 23.73 34.41 49.17
N PHE A 275 22.90 34.69 48.18
CA PHE A 275 22.49 33.75 47.16
C PHE A 275 22.16 34.46 45.86
N PHE A 276 22.79 34.02 44.78
CA PHE A 276 22.50 34.51 43.44
C PHE A 276 22.12 33.32 42.57
N VAL A 277 21.12 33.52 41.73
CA VAL A 277 20.80 32.62 40.62
C VAL A 277 21.11 33.39 39.35
N ILE A 278 22.07 32.89 38.58
CA ILE A 278 22.43 33.45 37.30
C ILE A 278 21.80 32.55 36.25
N GLU A 279 20.74 33.02 35.61
CA GLU A 279 20.18 32.36 34.45
C GLU A 279 20.97 32.73 33.20
N VAL A 280 21.43 31.72 32.46
CA VAL A 280 22.20 31.88 31.24
C VAL A 280 21.41 31.28 30.10
N LEU A 281 21.24 32.07 29.04
CA LEU A 281 20.60 31.67 27.79
C LEU A 281 21.68 31.45 26.72
N PRO A 282 22.34 30.27 26.71
CA PRO A 282 23.47 29.99 25.83
C PRO A 282 23.16 30.12 24.34
N PHE A 283 21.89 29.96 23.96
CA PHE A 283 21.49 29.89 22.57
C PHE A 283 20.63 31.07 22.12
N ALA A 284 20.50 32.13 22.93
CA ALA A 284 19.65 33.29 22.60
C ALA A 284 20.01 33.99 21.27
N GLY A 285 21.27 33.91 20.84
CA GLY A 285 21.74 34.47 19.57
C GLY A 285 21.53 33.55 18.35
N TYR A 286 21.02 32.34 18.55
CA TYR A 286 20.77 31.38 17.47
C TYR A 286 19.30 31.43 17.06
N ALA A 287 18.99 30.95 15.84
CA ALA A 287 17.62 30.71 15.43
C ALA A 287 17.08 29.43 16.13
N SER A 288 15.76 29.35 16.34
CA SER A 288 15.09 28.11 16.76
C SER A 288 15.42 26.96 15.79
N GLY A 289 15.82 25.82 16.35
CA GLY A 289 16.26 24.66 15.58
C GLY A 289 17.66 24.76 14.96
N ALA A 290 18.49 25.76 15.34
CA ALA A 290 19.86 25.85 14.84
C ALA A 290 20.66 24.59 15.23
N LEU A 291 21.43 24.04 14.29
CA LEU A 291 22.10 22.74 14.47
C LEU A 291 23.58 22.94 14.82
N LEU A 292 23.92 22.67 16.07
CA LEU A 292 25.27 22.86 16.62
C LEU A 292 25.90 21.52 17.00
N SER A 293 27.16 21.33 16.66
CA SER A 293 28.02 20.27 17.18
C SER A 293 28.26 20.43 18.68
N ALA A 294 28.77 19.39 19.33
CA ALA A 294 29.05 19.43 20.76
C ALA A 294 30.05 20.54 21.10
N ALA A 295 31.07 20.73 20.26
CA ALA A 295 32.07 21.80 20.44
C ALA A 295 31.43 23.19 20.30
N GLU A 296 30.61 23.41 19.27
CA GLU A 296 29.93 24.70 19.07
C GLU A 296 28.95 25.01 20.20
N GLN A 297 28.24 24.01 20.73
CA GLN A 297 27.39 24.18 21.92
C GLN A 297 28.22 24.52 23.16
N ALA A 298 29.37 23.86 23.34
CA ALA A 298 30.29 24.16 24.45
C ALA A 298 30.74 25.62 24.40
N ASP A 299 31.14 26.09 23.22
CA ASP A 299 31.61 27.44 23.01
C ASP A 299 30.49 28.47 23.18
N ALA A 300 29.28 28.18 22.71
CA ALA A 300 28.10 29.02 22.94
C ALA A 300 27.76 29.14 24.44
N CYS A 301 27.75 28.01 25.16
CA CYS A 301 27.55 27.98 26.61
C CYS A 301 28.64 28.75 27.35
N LYS A 302 29.90 28.60 26.95
CA LYS A 302 31.04 29.31 27.53
C LYS A 302 30.92 30.81 27.29
N ALA A 303 30.64 31.22 26.06
CA ALA A 303 30.51 32.62 25.68
C ALA A 303 29.35 33.30 26.43
N ALA A 304 28.18 32.65 26.50
CA ALA A 304 27.03 33.19 27.21
C ALA A 304 27.25 33.27 28.73
N TRP A 305 27.94 32.29 29.32
CA TRP A 305 28.34 32.35 30.72
C TRP A 305 29.28 33.54 31.00
N VAL A 306 30.31 33.71 30.17
CA VAL A 306 31.25 34.84 30.27
C VAL A 306 30.52 36.18 30.12
N ALA A 307 29.49 36.25 29.25
CA ALA A 307 28.67 37.44 29.09
C ALA A 307 27.73 37.71 30.29
N ALA A 308 27.25 36.67 30.98
CA ALA A 308 26.38 36.80 32.15
C ALA A 308 27.14 37.23 33.42
N LEU A 309 28.44 36.92 33.51
CA LEU A 309 29.30 37.19 34.66
C LEU A 309 29.43 38.68 35.04
N PRO A 310 29.70 39.64 34.13
CA PRO A 310 29.84 41.05 34.48
C PRO A 310 28.60 41.68 35.13
N GLY A 311 27.40 41.24 34.73
CA GLY A 311 26.14 41.69 35.33
C GLY A 311 25.97 41.22 36.78
N ALA A 312 26.44 40.01 37.09
CA ALA A 312 26.42 39.44 38.43
C ALA A 312 27.58 39.95 39.32
N LEU A 313 28.76 40.18 38.76
CA LEU A 313 29.95 40.68 39.47
C LEU A 313 29.83 42.15 39.89
N ASN A 314 29.03 42.96 39.19
CA ASN A 314 28.71 44.32 39.65
C ASN A 314 27.91 44.35 40.96
N GLN A 315 27.31 43.23 41.38
CA GLN A 315 26.69 43.09 42.72
C GLN A 315 27.66 42.51 43.77
N VAL A 316 28.85 42.05 43.35
CA VAL A 316 29.91 41.47 44.20
C VAL A 316 31.18 42.31 44.05
N THR A 317 31.11 43.58 44.46
CA THR A 317 32.33 44.37 44.62
C THR A 317 33.04 43.90 45.88
N LEU A 318 33.99 42.96 45.74
CA LEU A 318 35.14 42.74 46.64
C LEU A 318 36.11 41.69 46.03
N ALA A 319 37.24 42.18 45.52
CA ALA A 319 38.57 41.56 45.41
C ALA A 319 38.73 40.03 45.16
N TYR A 320 38.53 39.56 43.92
CA TYR A 320 39.07 38.25 43.50
C TYR A 320 39.49 38.25 42.01
N ASP A 321 40.72 37.82 41.73
CA ASP A 321 41.12 37.37 40.38
C ASP A 321 40.61 35.93 40.21
N ALA A 322 39.80 35.65 39.20
CA ALA A 322 39.39 34.29 38.86
C ALA A 322 39.94 33.95 37.48
N GLN A 323 40.76 32.89 37.39
CA GLN A 323 41.17 32.30 36.11
C GLN A 323 40.44 30.98 35.93
N LEU A 324 39.81 30.77 34.76
CA LEU A 324 39.00 29.58 34.50
C LEU A 324 39.71 28.64 33.52
N PHE A 325 39.82 27.35 33.89
CA PHE A 325 40.24 26.26 33.00
C PHE A 325 39.02 25.38 32.67
N LEU A 326 38.90 24.90 31.42
CA LEU A 326 37.82 24.01 30.99
C LEU A 326 38.40 22.83 30.20
N GLY A 327 38.09 21.62 30.65
CA GLY A 327 38.33 20.37 29.91
C GLY A 327 37.01 19.64 29.71
N ALA A 328 36.72 19.25 28.47
CA ALA A 328 35.51 18.50 28.13
C ALA A 328 35.76 16.98 28.27
N LEU A 329 34.88 16.28 28.98
CA LEU A 329 34.85 14.81 28.99
C LEU A 329 33.46 14.34 28.56
N VAL A 330 33.39 13.59 27.47
CA VAL A 330 32.13 13.12 26.88
C VAL A 330 31.78 11.74 27.45
N ALA A 331 30.74 11.66 28.28
CA ALA A 331 30.12 10.38 28.63
C ALA A 331 28.60 10.54 28.80
N GLY A 332 27.81 10.01 27.85
CA GLY A 332 26.35 10.00 27.94
C GLY A 332 25.67 9.39 26.71
N GLY A 333 24.70 8.49 26.95
CA GLY A 333 23.90 7.81 25.94
C GLY A 333 22.80 8.67 25.29
N PRO A 334 22.01 8.09 24.37
CA PRO A 334 21.14 8.85 23.47
C PRO A 334 19.95 9.49 24.21
N GLY A 335 19.74 10.79 23.97
CA GLY A 335 18.55 11.53 24.43
C GLY A 335 18.67 12.28 25.76
N LYS A 336 19.85 12.31 26.40
CA LYS A 336 20.10 13.14 27.58
C LYS A 336 21.30 14.04 27.33
N PHE A 337 21.23 15.30 27.80
CA PHE A 337 22.33 16.26 27.76
C PHE A 337 23.64 15.58 28.15
N THR A 338 24.66 15.78 27.33
CA THR A 338 26.05 15.45 27.66
C THR A 338 26.41 16.05 29.00
N SER A 339 27.17 15.30 29.78
CA SER A 339 27.77 15.78 31.00
C SER A 339 28.83 16.83 30.69
N TRP A 340 28.73 18.01 31.31
CA TRP A 340 29.73 19.07 31.17
C TRP A 340 30.39 19.30 32.52
N VAL A 341 31.70 19.08 32.62
CA VAL A 341 32.44 19.40 33.83
C VAL A 341 32.76 20.89 33.83
N TRP A 342 32.22 21.62 34.81
CA TRP A 342 32.54 23.03 35.03
C TRP A 342 33.55 23.12 36.17
N GLN A 343 34.73 23.71 35.91
CA GLN A 343 35.74 23.98 36.93
C GLN A 343 35.75 25.49 37.22
N LEU A 344 35.25 25.89 38.39
CA LEU A 344 35.41 27.25 38.89
C LEU A 344 36.66 27.32 39.75
N GLN A 345 37.65 28.14 39.34
CA GLN A 345 38.85 28.40 40.14
C GLN A 345 38.76 29.81 40.72
N LEU A 346 38.73 29.90 42.03
CA LEU A 346 38.83 31.17 42.76
C LEU A 346 40.29 31.33 43.19
N LEU A 347 41.02 32.35 42.72
CA LEU A 347 42.30 32.68 43.34
C LEU A 347 42.02 33.46 44.63
N ALA A 348 42.39 32.87 45.75
CA ALA A 348 42.31 33.55 47.03
C ALA A 348 43.39 34.66 47.09
N GLY A 349 42.99 35.91 46.83
CA GLY A 349 43.64 37.05 47.46
C GLY A 349 43.43 36.96 48.98
N ALA A 350 44.40 37.40 49.79
CA ALA A 350 44.43 37.18 51.23
C ALA A 350 43.11 37.54 51.94
N VAL A 351 42.37 36.52 52.41
CA VAL A 351 41.19 36.68 53.27
C VAL A 351 41.39 35.84 54.55
N PRO A 352 41.09 36.37 55.75
CA PRO A 352 40.99 35.56 56.97
C PRO A 352 39.72 34.69 56.92
N ALA A 353 39.90 33.38 57.20
CA ALA A 353 39.00 32.21 57.13
C ALA A 353 37.49 32.35 57.55
N PRO A 354 36.62 31.32 57.35
CA PRO A 354 36.52 30.28 56.32
C PRO A 354 35.11 30.29 55.65
N GLY A 355 34.96 30.86 54.45
CA GLY A 355 33.73 30.76 53.68
C GLY A 355 33.71 29.51 52.80
N VAL A 356 32.62 28.73 52.82
CA VAL A 356 32.39 27.68 51.82
C VAL A 356 31.58 28.30 50.68
N VAL A 357 32.15 28.27 49.46
CA VAL A 357 31.41 28.61 48.24
C VAL A 357 30.78 27.33 47.71
N ALA A 358 29.45 27.30 47.60
CA ALA A 358 28.72 26.21 46.99
C ALA A 358 28.11 26.69 45.67
N ALA A 359 28.38 25.96 44.59
CA ALA A 359 27.76 26.17 43.29
C ALA A 359 26.77 25.05 43.00
N LYS A 360 25.54 25.37 42.60
CA LYS A 360 24.53 24.41 42.11
C LYS A 360 24.14 24.80 40.70
N CYS A 361 24.01 23.84 39.78
CA CYS A 361 23.54 24.10 38.43
C CYS A 361 22.28 23.28 38.14
N SER A 362 21.27 23.88 37.52
CA SER A 362 20.03 23.23 37.08
C SER A 362 19.70 23.60 35.63
N PHE A 363 19.15 22.64 34.88
CA PHE A 363 18.71 22.81 33.49
C PHE A 363 17.18 22.85 33.46
N ASN A 364 16.60 23.77 32.69
CA ASN A 364 15.15 23.86 32.39
C ASN A 364 14.19 24.04 33.57
N GLY A 365 14.51 24.88 34.56
CA GLY A 365 13.53 25.55 35.46
C GLY A 365 12.51 24.71 36.25
N SER A 366 12.46 23.38 36.11
CA SER A 366 11.49 22.54 36.80
C SER A 366 12.08 22.12 38.14
N GLU A 367 11.63 22.75 39.21
CA GLU A 367 11.83 22.31 40.60
C GLU A 367 11.04 21.02 40.90
N THR A 368 11.09 20.01 40.03
CA THR A 368 10.52 18.70 40.36
C THR A 368 11.42 18.03 41.41
N PRO A 369 10.89 17.57 42.56
CA PRO A 369 11.66 16.99 43.69
C PRO A 369 12.42 15.66 43.41
N GLY A 370 12.76 15.36 42.16
CA GLY A 370 13.48 14.16 41.73
C GLY A 370 14.78 14.41 40.98
N ALA A 371 15.16 15.66 40.68
CA ALA A 371 16.48 15.97 40.14
C ALA A 371 17.54 15.75 41.23
N GLN A 372 18.34 14.68 41.09
CA GLN A 372 19.40 14.37 42.05
C GLN A 372 20.31 15.57 42.24
N THR A 373 20.24 16.13 43.45
CA THR A 373 21.08 17.25 43.87
C THR A 373 22.44 16.67 44.27
N VAL A 374 23.49 16.93 43.49
CA VAL A 374 24.85 16.69 43.96
C VAL A 374 25.23 17.87 44.85
N VAL A 375 25.01 17.73 46.17
CA VAL A 375 25.61 18.61 47.16
C VAL A 375 26.98 18.02 47.52
N THR A 376 28.06 18.62 47.07
CA THR A 376 29.41 18.23 47.51
C THR A 376 29.80 19.10 48.70
N HIS A 377 29.90 18.50 49.89
CA HIS A 377 30.44 19.17 51.08
C HIS A 377 31.99 19.20 51.01
N LEU A 378 32.59 20.37 51.21
CA LEU A 378 34.03 20.51 51.40
C LEU A 378 34.41 20.07 52.82
N TYR A 379 35.24 19.02 52.95
CA TYR A 379 35.98 18.78 54.20
C TYR A 379 37.23 19.67 54.23
N GLN A 380 37.40 20.37 55.36
CA GLN A 380 38.50 21.30 55.65
C GLN A 380 39.88 20.65 55.52
N GLY A 381 40.81 21.35 54.87
CA GLY A 381 42.24 21.05 54.96
C GLY A 381 43.06 21.52 53.75
N VAL A 382 43.11 22.82 53.48
CA VAL A 382 44.09 23.39 52.52
C VAL A 382 44.83 24.56 53.17
N PRO A 383 46.17 24.56 53.25
CA PRO A 383 46.93 25.69 53.80
C PRO A 383 46.85 26.93 52.90
N ALA A 384 47.03 28.12 53.49
CA ALA A 384 47.08 29.39 52.77
C ALA A 384 48.12 29.34 51.62
N GLY A 385 47.65 29.56 50.40
CA GLY A 385 48.45 29.49 49.16
C GLY A 385 48.19 28.25 48.29
N GLY A 386 47.33 27.31 48.71
CA GLY A 386 46.95 26.15 47.91
C GLY A 386 45.94 26.47 46.79
N LEU A 387 46.19 25.92 45.61
CA LEU A 387 45.26 25.92 44.47
C LEU A 387 44.05 25.02 44.82
N LEU A 388 42.86 25.62 44.94
CA LEU A 388 41.61 24.85 45.03
C LEU A 388 41.18 24.45 43.61
N GLN A 389 41.41 23.19 43.25
CA GLN A 389 40.87 22.60 42.01
C GLN A 389 39.55 21.87 42.32
N TRP A 390 38.52 22.16 41.52
CA TRP A 390 37.22 21.51 41.64
C TRP A 390 36.87 20.80 40.32
N LEU A 391 36.48 19.53 40.40
CA LEU A 391 35.97 18.73 39.28
C LEU A 391 34.55 18.28 39.64
N GLY A 392 33.54 18.98 39.15
CA GLY A 392 32.13 18.57 39.26
C GLY A 392 31.68 17.78 38.04
N TRP A 393 31.22 16.54 38.24
CA TRP A 393 30.59 15.72 37.20
C TRP A 393 29.08 15.92 37.17
N PHE A 394 28.50 15.89 35.97
CA PHE A 394 27.05 15.75 35.78
C PHE A 394 26.82 14.37 35.13
N SER A 395 25.84 13.60 35.54
CA SER A 395 25.28 12.55 34.68
C SER A 395 23.84 12.35 35.10
N ASN A 396 22.95 12.19 34.12
CA ASN A 396 21.53 12.02 34.38
C ASN A 396 21.24 10.53 34.59
N GLY A 397 21.71 10.00 35.73
CA GLY A 397 21.49 8.63 36.21
C GLY A 397 22.78 7.82 36.39
N ALA A 398 22.96 7.29 37.60
CA ALA A 398 24.05 6.43 38.13
C ALA A 398 25.34 7.13 38.62
N GLN A 399 25.55 7.09 39.94
CA GLN A 399 26.88 7.24 40.55
C GLN A 399 27.77 6.09 40.08
N VAL A 400 28.86 6.39 39.39
CA VAL A 400 29.93 5.42 39.10
C VAL A 400 31.25 6.03 39.57
N ASN A 401 31.95 5.32 40.48
CA ASN A 401 33.26 5.69 40.99
C ASN A 401 34.31 5.74 39.86
N ALA A 402 35.22 6.71 39.96
CA ALA A 402 36.09 7.21 38.90
C ALA A 402 37.35 6.37 38.58
N THR A 403 37.28 5.05 38.46
CA THR A 403 38.47 4.23 38.11
C THR A 403 38.33 3.31 36.90
N GLY A 404 37.25 3.38 36.12
CA GLY A 404 37.17 2.60 34.88
C GLY A 404 35.97 2.95 33.99
N LEU A 405 36.08 4.01 33.20
CA LEU A 405 35.11 4.31 32.13
C LEU A 405 35.85 4.36 30.80
N GLY A 406 35.75 3.27 30.04
CA GLY A 406 36.06 3.27 28.62
C GLY A 406 35.13 4.26 27.90
N ALA A 407 35.67 5.05 26.98
CA ALA A 407 34.92 6.01 26.19
C ALA A 407 33.68 5.33 25.56
N SER A 408 32.47 5.68 26.01
CA SER A 408 31.27 5.31 25.26
C SER A 408 31.28 6.15 24.00
N THR A 409 31.52 5.53 22.86
CA THR A 409 31.46 6.16 21.54
C THR A 409 30.12 6.88 21.39
N ALA A 410 30.15 8.21 21.22
CA ALA A 410 28.94 8.98 20.94
C ALA A 410 28.22 8.35 19.72
N PRO A 411 26.89 8.25 19.74
CA PRO A 411 26.16 7.77 18.58
C PRO A 411 26.52 8.63 17.37
N ALA A 412 27.04 7.97 16.33
CA ALA A 412 27.45 8.63 15.11
C ALA A 412 26.24 9.32 14.45
N GLY A 413 26.50 10.47 13.86
CA GLY A 413 25.57 11.21 13.02
C GLY A 413 26.25 11.62 11.73
N VAL A 414 25.46 12.00 10.74
CA VAL A 414 25.92 12.54 9.46
C VAL A 414 25.07 13.72 9.05
N ALA A 415 25.70 14.74 8.50
CA ALA A 415 25.05 15.82 7.78
C ALA A 415 25.08 15.50 6.28
N VAL A 416 23.92 15.50 5.66
CA VAL A 416 23.72 15.15 4.26
C VAL A 416 23.14 16.37 3.56
N LEU A 417 23.80 16.81 2.49
CA LEU A 417 23.21 17.77 1.57
C LEU A 417 22.36 17.00 0.58
N LEU A 418 21.04 17.19 0.64
CA LEU A 418 20.12 16.56 -0.30
C LEU A 418 20.21 17.22 -1.67
N ASP A 419 20.11 16.40 -2.73
CA ASP A 419 20.08 16.88 -4.11
C ASP A 419 18.78 17.65 -4.40
N THR A 420 17.70 17.30 -3.69
CA THR A 420 16.40 17.98 -3.80
C THR A 420 16.15 18.86 -2.56
N PRO A 421 16.18 20.20 -2.70
CA PRO A 421 16.01 21.11 -1.59
C PRO A 421 14.57 21.10 -1.02
N GLY A 422 14.43 21.35 0.27
CA GLY A 422 13.13 21.58 0.92
C GLY A 422 12.30 20.34 1.28
N ILE A 423 12.79 19.12 1.02
CA ILE A 423 12.12 17.90 1.45
C ILE A 423 12.61 17.50 2.84
N VAL A 424 11.67 17.28 3.75
CA VAL A 424 11.93 16.82 5.12
C VAL A 424 11.85 15.29 5.15
N PRO A 425 12.95 14.57 5.45
CA PRO A 425 12.88 13.13 5.60
C PRO A 425 12.14 12.74 6.89
N PRO A 426 11.72 11.48 7.02
CA PRO A 426 11.04 10.97 8.20
C PRO A 426 11.90 11.20 9.45
N ALA A 427 11.25 11.33 10.61
CA ALA A 427 11.98 11.51 11.86
C ALA A 427 12.89 10.30 12.18
N PHE A 428 12.51 9.09 11.76
CA PHE A 428 13.30 7.86 11.92
C PHE A 428 13.19 7.02 10.64
N GLY A 429 14.19 6.20 10.33
CA GLY A 429 14.17 5.40 9.11
C GLY A 429 15.51 4.75 8.79
N GLN A 430 15.76 4.47 7.51
CA GLN A 430 17.01 3.88 7.03
C GLN A 430 17.72 4.79 6.02
N LEU A 431 19.05 4.73 6.00
CA LEU A 431 19.91 5.33 5.00
C LEU A 431 20.76 4.24 4.34
N ARG A 432 20.95 4.34 3.04
CA ARG A 432 22.02 3.65 2.33
C ARG A 432 23.16 4.63 2.11
N ILE A 433 24.31 4.37 2.74
CA ILE A 433 25.53 5.19 2.63
C ILE A 433 26.59 4.32 1.97
N GLY A 434 26.88 4.59 0.69
CA GLY A 434 27.61 3.66 -0.17
C GLY A 434 26.86 2.31 -0.27
N ASP A 435 27.55 1.21 0.02
CA ASP A 435 26.95 -0.15 0.00
C ASP A 435 26.36 -0.59 1.35
N VAL A 436 26.36 0.30 2.36
CA VAL A 436 25.94 -0.04 3.73
C VAL A 436 24.58 0.58 4.04
N THR A 437 23.63 -0.23 4.50
CA THR A 437 22.34 0.25 5.02
C THR A 437 22.40 0.41 6.53
N VAL A 438 22.00 1.57 7.04
CA VAL A 438 21.98 1.91 8.47
C VAL A 438 20.64 2.52 8.88
N SER A 439 20.14 2.17 10.06
CA SER A 439 18.98 2.82 10.66
C SER A 439 19.40 4.11 11.37
N TYR A 440 18.58 5.15 11.31
CA TYR A 440 18.74 6.39 12.08
C TYR A 440 17.58 6.61 13.04
N LYS A 441 17.85 7.26 14.18
CA LYS A 441 16.86 7.52 15.24
C LYS A 441 16.20 8.89 15.15
N SER A 442 16.89 9.86 14.57
CA SER A 442 16.37 11.21 14.39
C SER A 442 16.89 11.80 13.08
N ALA A 443 16.05 12.53 12.36
CA ALA A 443 16.45 13.46 11.31
C ALA A 443 16.02 14.89 11.66
N ALA A 444 16.87 15.86 11.35
CA ALA A 444 16.56 17.28 11.49
C ALA A 444 17.06 18.05 10.26
N THR A 445 16.29 19.03 9.80
CA THR A 445 16.60 19.79 8.58
C THR A 445 16.98 21.24 8.89
N SER A 446 18.00 21.75 8.22
CA SER A 446 18.35 23.18 8.20
C SER A 446 18.70 23.58 6.77
N GLY A 447 17.79 24.29 6.09
CA GLY A 447 17.89 24.53 4.66
C GLY A 447 17.90 23.23 3.86
N ASN A 448 18.95 23.01 3.06
CA ASN A 448 19.12 21.79 2.25
C ASN A 448 19.94 20.71 2.97
N LEU A 449 20.43 21.00 4.17
CA LEU A 449 21.19 20.07 4.99
C LEU A 449 20.25 19.30 5.91
N VAL A 450 20.37 17.99 5.88
CA VAL A 450 19.68 17.08 6.78
C VAL A 450 20.69 16.40 7.68
N PHE A 451 20.42 16.42 8.97
CA PHE A 451 21.25 15.82 10.00
C PHE A 451 20.57 14.57 10.51
N PHE A 452 21.18 13.42 10.23
CA PHE A 452 20.75 12.13 10.72
C PHE A 452 21.59 11.77 11.94
N SER A 453 20.94 11.38 13.04
CA SER A 453 21.61 11.03 14.29
C SER A 453 21.23 9.64 14.77
N GLY A 454 22.16 9.01 15.51
CA GLY A 454 21.97 7.66 16.00
C GLY A 454 21.95 6.66 14.86
N LEU A 455 23.06 6.57 14.11
CA LEU A 455 23.22 5.59 13.06
C LEU A 455 23.58 4.21 13.63
N TYR A 456 22.82 3.18 13.24
CA TYR A 456 23.01 1.81 13.67
C TYR A 456 22.95 0.83 12.50
N LEU A 457 23.80 -0.19 12.53
CA LEU A 457 23.61 -1.40 11.73
C LEU A 457 22.48 -2.27 12.33
N ALA A 458 22.07 -3.28 11.56
CA ALA A 458 21.22 -4.36 12.06
C ALA A 458 21.73 -4.89 13.41
N GLY A 459 20.80 -5.13 14.34
CA GLY A 459 21.12 -5.50 15.72
C GLY A 459 21.52 -4.33 16.63
N TRP A 460 21.17 -3.09 16.26
CA TRP A 460 21.41 -1.87 17.06
C TRP A 460 22.88 -1.58 17.36
N LYS A 461 23.80 -2.06 16.51
CA LYS A 461 25.24 -1.77 16.65
C LYS A 461 25.55 -0.37 16.11
N PRO A 462 26.07 0.57 16.93
CA PRO A 462 26.41 1.91 16.45
C PRO A 462 27.36 1.86 15.24
N TRP A 463 27.14 2.73 14.26
CA TRP A 463 27.93 2.75 13.02
C TRP A 463 28.48 4.15 12.73
N ALA A 464 29.81 4.26 12.61
CA ALA A 464 30.52 5.53 12.34
C ALA A 464 31.35 5.47 11.03
N GLY A 465 30.89 4.68 10.05
CA GLY A 465 31.66 4.38 8.84
C GLY A 465 31.56 5.41 7.72
N ALA A 466 30.67 6.40 7.83
CA ALA A 466 30.46 7.42 6.80
C ALA A 466 31.68 8.32 6.61
N LYS A 467 31.93 8.72 5.38
CA LYS A 467 32.96 9.67 4.97
C LYS A 467 32.35 10.83 4.21
N ALA A 468 33.00 11.98 4.25
CA ALA A 468 32.61 13.12 3.43
C ALA A 468 32.59 12.73 1.94
N ASN A 469 31.56 13.19 1.24
CA ASN A 469 31.21 12.86 -0.15
C ASN A 469 30.68 11.45 -0.41
N ASP A 470 30.48 10.60 0.61
CA ASP A 470 29.76 9.35 0.40
C ASP A 470 28.34 9.66 -0.11
N ALA A 471 27.92 8.91 -1.13
CA ALA A 471 26.55 8.99 -1.62
C ALA A 471 25.60 8.45 -0.56
N VAL A 472 24.54 9.20 -0.29
CA VAL A 472 23.50 8.85 0.66
C VAL A 472 22.17 8.77 -0.04
N GLU A 473 21.41 7.74 0.30
CA GLU A 473 20.05 7.56 -0.14
C GLU A 473 19.16 7.28 1.08
N VAL A 474 18.07 8.03 1.21
CA VAL A 474 17.05 7.77 2.23
C VAL A 474 16.18 6.63 1.74
N VAL A 475 16.23 5.51 2.46
CA VAL A 475 15.41 4.34 2.15
C VAL A 475 14.08 4.49 2.86
N TYR A 476 13.02 4.61 2.07
CA TYR A 476 11.64 4.65 2.55
C TYR A 476 11.10 3.24 2.61
N THR A 477 10.91 2.76 3.83
CA THR A 477 10.17 1.52 4.08
C THR A 477 8.79 1.85 4.63
N ASP A 478 7.80 1.12 4.13
CA ASP A 478 6.48 1.06 4.74
C ASP A 478 6.21 -0.38 5.18
N GLY A 479 5.53 -0.55 6.30
CA GLY A 479 5.35 -1.86 6.91
C GLY A 479 4.14 -1.94 7.81
N GLY A 480 3.48 -3.09 7.79
CA GLY A 480 2.21 -3.29 8.45
C GLY A 480 1.42 -4.43 7.83
N GLN A 481 0.09 -4.35 7.91
CA GLN A 481 -0.76 -5.29 7.21
C GLN A 481 -0.75 -5.00 5.71
N ALA A 482 -0.72 -6.05 4.88
CA ALA A 482 -0.68 -5.91 3.42
C ALA A 482 -1.78 -4.96 2.87
N ALA A 483 -2.99 -5.04 3.45
CA ALA A 483 -4.10 -4.18 3.06
C ALA A 483 -3.84 -2.69 3.33
N ASP A 484 -3.24 -2.37 4.48
CA ASP A 484 -3.02 -0.99 4.90
C ASP A 484 -1.85 -0.38 4.11
N VAL A 485 -0.74 -1.11 3.98
CA VAL A 485 0.42 -0.68 3.17
C VAL A 485 0.02 -0.44 1.71
N LEU A 486 -0.85 -1.29 1.15
CA LEU A 486 -1.32 -1.10 -0.22
C LEU A 486 -2.28 0.10 -0.35
N ARG A 487 -3.12 0.37 0.66
CA ARG A 487 -3.93 1.60 0.70
C ARG A 487 -3.06 2.84 0.84
N ASP A 488 -2.05 2.80 1.71
CA ASP A 488 -1.09 3.88 1.92
C ASP A 488 -0.35 4.20 0.61
N LEU A 489 0.10 3.16 -0.10
CA LEU A 489 0.74 3.28 -1.40
C LEU A 489 -0.17 3.90 -2.46
N LEU A 490 -1.43 3.47 -2.55
CA LEU A 490 -2.39 4.00 -3.53
C LEU A 490 -2.77 5.46 -3.21
N CYS A 491 -3.04 5.76 -1.95
CA CYS A 491 -3.68 7.02 -1.54
C CYS A 491 -2.67 8.12 -1.23
N SER A 492 -1.46 7.76 -0.79
CA SER A 492 -0.53 8.76 -0.28
C SER A 492 0.02 9.67 -1.36
N SER A 493 -0.04 10.96 -1.07
CA SER A 493 0.53 12.03 -1.87
C SER A 493 1.73 12.70 -1.20
N GLY A 494 1.94 12.48 0.09
CA GLY A 494 2.95 13.18 0.88
C GLY A 494 2.48 14.47 1.52
N THR A 495 1.18 14.77 1.46
CA THR A 495 0.60 16.01 2.00
C THR A 495 -0.34 15.77 3.18
N GLY A 496 -0.77 14.53 3.41
CA GLY A 496 -1.75 14.21 4.47
C GLY A 496 -3.19 14.59 4.15
N GLN A 497 -3.51 14.88 2.89
CA GLN A 497 -4.80 15.45 2.47
C GLN A 497 -5.77 14.44 1.86
N ARG A 498 -5.30 13.28 1.43
CA ARG A 498 -6.11 12.27 0.70
C ARG A 498 -6.80 11.26 1.61
N GLY A 499 -6.98 11.61 2.88
CA GLY A 499 -7.62 10.78 3.89
C GLY A 499 -6.63 10.11 4.83
N ALA A 500 -7.11 9.11 5.58
CA ALA A 500 -6.33 8.45 6.62
C ALA A 500 -5.09 7.67 6.11
N PHE A 501 -5.08 7.33 4.82
CA PHE A 501 -4.01 6.59 4.15
C PHE A 501 -3.01 7.51 3.42
N ASP A 502 -3.09 8.83 3.61
CA ASP A 502 -2.10 9.77 3.08
C ASP A 502 -0.94 9.97 4.07
N VAL A 503 -0.19 8.90 4.29
CA VAL A 503 0.84 8.82 5.35
C VAL A 503 2.28 8.78 4.82
N LEU A 504 2.46 8.33 3.58
CA LEU A 504 3.78 8.19 2.96
C LEU A 504 4.31 9.55 2.50
N PRO A 505 5.64 9.77 2.49
CA PRO A 505 6.24 11.00 2.00
C PRO A 505 5.96 11.32 0.52
N LEU A 506 6.22 12.57 0.13
CA LEU A 506 5.99 13.06 -1.24
C LEU A 506 6.67 12.15 -2.29
N GLY A 507 5.87 11.68 -3.25
CA GLY A 507 6.31 10.83 -4.35
C GLY A 507 6.51 9.34 -4.01
N GLN A 508 6.29 8.95 -2.75
CA GLN A 508 6.34 7.54 -2.33
C GLN A 508 4.98 6.83 -2.38
N GLY A 509 3.93 7.54 -2.82
CA GLY A 509 2.63 6.98 -3.14
C GLY A 509 2.08 7.51 -4.47
N TYR A 510 1.01 6.91 -4.98
CA TYR A 510 0.38 7.28 -6.24
C TYR A 510 -0.50 8.52 -6.15
N GLY A 511 -0.76 9.02 -4.94
CA GLY A 511 -1.56 10.21 -4.69
C GLY A 511 -2.94 10.13 -5.32
N LEU A 512 -3.61 8.98 -5.18
CA LEU A 512 -4.99 8.81 -5.61
C LEU A 512 -5.93 9.19 -4.48
N ASP A 513 -7.09 9.78 -4.78
CA ASP A 513 -8.06 10.06 -3.73
C ASP A 513 -8.58 8.77 -3.12
N GLY A 514 -8.39 8.60 -1.81
CA GLY A 514 -8.82 7.42 -1.05
C GLY A 514 -9.79 7.74 0.07
N ALA A 515 -10.45 8.91 0.04
CA ALA A 515 -11.41 9.27 1.06
C ALA A 515 -12.60 8.30 1.03
N SER A 516 -12.66 7.39 2.02
CA SER A 516 -13.76 6.45 2.17
C SER A 516 -15.11 7.18 2.13
N GLY A 517 -16.06 6.64 1.38
CA GLY A 517 -17.38 7.25 1.24
C GLY A 517 -17.43 8.53 0.41
N SER A 518 -16.33 9.01 -0.19
CA SER A 518 -16.36 10.19 -1.07
C SER A 518 -16.76 9.81 -2.50
N ALA A 519 -17.74 10.54 -3.06
CA ALA A 519 -18.16 10.40 -4.46
C ALA A 519 -17.03 10.68 -5.46
N THR A 520 -15.98 11.41 -5.06
CA THR A 520 -14.83 11.72 -5.91
C THR A 520 -13.67 10.72 -5.77
N SER A 521 -13.74 9.81 -4.79
CA SER A 521 -12.67 8.85 -4.49
C SER A 521 -12.26 8.07 -5.73
N ALA A 522 -10.96 7.93 -5.95
CA ALA A 522 -10.35 7.09 -6.98
C ALA A 522 -10.16 5.65 -6.52
N VAL A 523 -10.17 5.42 -5.20
CA VAL A 523 -9.90 4.11 -4.59
C VAL A 523 -11.09 3.72 -3.72
N GLU A 524 -11.56 2.48 -3.87
CA GLU A 524 -12.55 1.88 -2.96
C GLU A 524 -11.80 1.16 -1.83
N VAL A 525 -11.44 1.93 -0.80
CA VAL A 525 -10.56 1.48 0.29
C VAL A 525 -11.08 0.24 1.02
N ASP A 526 -12.40 0.05 1.08
CA ASP A 526 -13.03 -1.07 1.78
C ASP A 526 -12.81 -2.41 1.03
N SER A 527 -12.68 -2.38 -0.30
CA SER A 527 -12.46 -3.59 -1.11
C SER A 527 -11.16 -4.32 -0.74
N PHE A 528 -10.15 -3.59 -0.26
CA PHE A 528 -8.87 -4.13 0.18
C PHE A 528 -8.95 -4.97 1.46
N GLY A 529 -10.11 -4.98 2.14
CA GLY A 529 -10.40 -5.92 3.21
C GLY A 529 -10.37 -7.38 2.77
N LEU A 530 -10.45 -7.68 1.46
CA LEU A 530 -10.29 -9.04 0.93
C LEU A 530 -8.90 -9.63 1.23
N LEU A 531 -7.86 -8.81 1.36
CA LEU A 531 -6.52 -9.28 1.78
C LEU A 531 -6.51 -9.78 3.22
N ALA A 532 -7.50 -9.40 4.03
CA ALA A 532 -7.65 -9.86 5.40
C ALA A 532 -8.50 -11.15 5.52
N GLN A 533 -8.78 -11.85 4.41
CA GLN A 533 -9.58 -13.07 4.37
C GLN A 533 -8.76 -14.29 3.91
N GLY A 534 -9.15 -15.49 4.34
CA GLY A 534 -8.51 -16.75 3.90
C GLY A 534 -7.10 -16.96 4.45
N PRO A 535 -6.20 -17.68 3.74
CA PRO A 535 -4.82 -17.95 4.20
C PRO A 535 -3.94 -16.69 4.27
N MET A 536 -4.48 -15.53 3.89
CA MET A 536 -3.83 -14.22 3.85
C MET A 536 -4.02 -13.38 5.12
N VAL A 537 -4.84 -13.87 6.07
CA VAL A 537 -5.12 -13.16 7.33
C VAL A 537 -3.81 -12.86 8.06
N ALA A 538 -3.60 -11.57 8.33
CA ALA A 538 -2.52 -11.06 9.17
C ALA A 538 -1.09 -11.22 8.62
N LEU A 539 -0.88 -11.22 7.29
CA LEU A 539 0.48 -11.22 6.72
C LEU A 539 1.15 -9.85 6.89
N PRO A 540 2.18 -9.73 7.76
CA PRO A 540 2.94 -8.51 7.86
C PRO A 540 3.81 -8.35 6.61
N VAL A 541 3.74 -7.18 6.00
CA VAL A 541 4.58 -6.81 4.86
C VAL A 541 5.54 -5.70 5.25
N GLU A 542 6.68 -5.67 4.59
CA GLU A 542 7.62 -4.55 4.62
C GLU A 542 8.15 -4.33 3.20
N VAL A 543 7.95 -3.13 2.67
CA VAL A 543 8.28 -2.78 1.29
C VAL A 543 9.22 -1.58 1.27
N ALA A 544 10.29 -1.67 0.48
CA ALA A 544 11.09 -0.52 0.08
C ALA A 544 10.43 0.11 -1.15
N LEU A 545 9.86 1.30 -0.99
CA LEU A 545 8.96 1.89 -1.99
C LEU A 545 9.70 2.47 -3.19
N ALA A 546 10.84 3.09 -2.95
CA ALA A 546 11.43 4.03 -3.89
C ALA A 546 11.81 3.41 -5.24
N GLY A 547 11.38 4.04 -6.34
CA GLY A 547 11.68 3.61 -7.71
C GLY A 547 11.01 2.32 -8.17
N ALA A 548 10.18 1.67 -7.35
CA ALA A 548 9.45 0.46 -7.70
C ALA A 548 8.05 0.78 -8.28
N THR A 549 7.48 -0.18 -9.00
CA THR A 549 6.06 -0.18 -9.41
C THR A 549 5.22 -1.00 -8.42
N LEU A 550 3.90 -0.81 -8.39
CA LEU A 550 3.02 -1.64 -7.56
C LEU A 550 3.17 -3.13 -7.91
N GLY A 551 3.32 -3.46 -9.19
CA GLY A 551 3.51 -4.83 -9.65
C GLY A 551 4.79 -5.48 -9.13
N GLU A 552 5.89 -4.73 -9.10
CA GLU A 552 7.16 -5.19 -8.52
C GLU A 552 7.06 -5.42 -6.99
N LEU A 553 6.26 -4.61 -6.29
CA LEU A 553 6.12 -4.68 -4.83
C LEU A 553 5.11 -5.74 -4.36
N PHE A 554 3.94 -5.79 -4.99
CA PHE A 554 2.78 -6.58 -4.53
C PHE A 554 2.25 -7.57 -5.56
N GLY A 555 2.71 -7.53 -6.80
CA GLY A 555 2.10 -8.32 -7.88
C GLY A 555 2.14 -9.82 -7.62
N GLY A 556 3.27 -10.33 -7.10
CA GLY A 556 3.38 -11.73 -6.71
C GLY A 556 2.42 -12.13 -5.58
N LEU A 557 2.19 -11.24 -4.62
CA LEU A 557 1.24 -11.49 -3.52
C LEU A 557 -0.21 -11.54 -4.04
N LEU A 558 -0.58 -10.59 -4.90
CA LEU A 558 -1.91 -10.52 -5.50
C LEU A 558 -2.19 -11.74 -6.38
N ALA A 559 -1.23 -12.10 -7.25
CA ALA A 559 -1.34 -13.25 -8.14
C ALA A 559 -1.53 -14.58 -7.40
N LEU A 560 -0.71 -14.85 -6.37
CA LEU A 560 -0.84 -16.06 -5.55
C LEU A 560 -2.15 -16.10 -4.77
N SER A 561 -2.64 -14.94 -4.34
CA SER A 561 -3.93 -14.80 -3.66
C SER A 561 -5.12 -14.91 -4.62
N GLN A 562 -4.87 -15.00 -5.93
CA GLN A 562 -5.88 -14.92 -6.97
C GLN A 562 -6.72 -13.63 -6.86
N LEU A 563 -6.08 -12.54 -6.46
CA LEU A 563 -6.68 -11.21 -6.39
C LEU A 563 -6.08 -10.31 -7.46
N GLY A 564 -6.82 -9.28 -7.86
CA GLY A 564 -6.32 -8.26 -8.77
C GLY A 564 -6.83 -6.86 -8.41
N VAL A 565 -5.99 -5.85 -8.61
CA VAL A 565 -6.37 -4.44 -8.47
C VAL A 565 -6.82 -3.92 -9.83
N VAL A 566 -8.10 -3.59 -9.97
CA VAL A 566 -8.72 -3.19 -11.24
C VAL A 566 -9.58 -1.95 -11.07
N THR A 567 -9.81 -1.20 -12.14
CA THR A 567 -10.72 -0.04 -12.17
C THR A 567 -12.16 -0.49 -12.44
N ARG A 568 -13.00 -0.59 -11.43
CA ARG A 568 -14.36 -1.11 -11.54
C ARG A 568 -15.40 -0.05 -11.15
N GLY A 569 -16.60 -0.15 -11.73
CA GLY A 569 -17.75 0.63 -11.31
C GLY A 569 -18.22 0.27 -9.89
N ASP A 570 -18.31 1.27 -9.02
CA ASP A 570 -18.89 1.19 -7.67
C ASP A 570 -20.26 1.88 -7.65
N ASP A 571 -21.29 1.18 -7.19
CA ASP A 571 -22.68 1.64 -7.13
C ASP A 571 -23.13 2.04 -5.71
N LYS A 572 -22.26 1.94 -4.70
CA LYS A 572 -22.58 2.22 -3.28
C LYS A 572 -23.11 3.63 -2.98
N GLN A 573 -23.02 4.58 -3.93
CA GLN A 573 -23.37 5.99 -3.73
C GLN A 573 -24.34 6.56 -4.79
N GLY A 574 -25.23 5.73 -5.32
CA GLY A 574 -26.33 6.17 -6.19
C GLY A 574 -25.98 6.26 -7.67
N ALA A 575 -24.84 6.86 -8.01
CA ALA A 575 -24.30 6.88 -9.39
C ALA A 575 -23.06 6.00 -9.49
N ARG A 576 -22.95 5.17 -10.55
CA ARG A 576 -21.81 4.28 -10.74
C ARG A 576 -20.54 5.08 -11.01
N ARG A 577 -19.48 4.87 -10.20
CA ARG A 577 -18.19 5.56 -10.33
C ARG A 577 -17.06 4.57 -10.57
N GLN A 578 -16.13 4.89 -11.46
CA GLN A 578 -14.94 4.06 -11.68
C GLN A 578 -13.93 4.32 -10.56
N ARG A 579 -13.62 3.25 -9.82
CA ARG A 579 -12.66 3.25 -8.70
C ARG A 579 -11.73 2.05 -8.81
N LEU A 580 -10.50 2.20 -8.33
CA LEU A 580 -9.64 1.06 -8.08
C LEU A 580 -10.22 0.23 -6.95
N GLN A 581 -10.44 -1.04 -7.23
CA GLN A 581 -10.93 -2.02 -6.28
C GLN A 581 -10.06 -3.27 -6.33
N LEU A 582 -9.99 -3.96 -5.20
CA LEU A 582 -9.46 -5.30 -5.15
C LEU A 582 -10.57 -6.31 -5.46
N VAL A 583 -10.35 -7.18 -6.44
CA VAL A 583 -11.34 -8.18 -6.88
C VAL A 583 -10.76 -9.59 -6.88
N SER A 584 -11.61 -10.60 -6.75
CA SER A 584 -11.21 -12.00 -6.93
C SER A 584 -11.10 -12.35 -8.42
N THR A 585 -10.11 -13.15 -8.76
CA THR A 585 -9.87 -13.72 -10.11
C THR A 585 -10.10 -15.24 -10.14
N GLN A 586 -10.62 -15.81 -9.06
CA GLN A 586 -10.93 -17.24 -8.97
C GLN A 586 -12.28 -17.53 -9.67
N PRO A 587 -12.38 -18.59 -10.50
CA PRO A 587 -13.63 -18.93 -11.20
C PRO A 587 -14.79 -19.34 -10.27
N GLY A 588 -14.48 -19.81 -9.06
CA GLY A 588 -15.47 -20.30 -8.10
C GLY A 588 -16.17 -19.22 -7.27
N GLY A 589 -17.30 -19.61 -6.67
CA GLY A 589 -18.12 -18.80 -5.76
C GLY A 589 -19.59 -19.24 -5.82
N SER A 590 -20.44 -18.72 -4.92
CA SER A 590 -21.88 -19.07 -4.89
C SER A 590 -22.83 -17.92 -5.21
N ALA A 591 -22.38 -16.67 -5.09
CA ALA A 591 -23.18 -15.48 -5.36
C ALA A 591 -22.75 -14.86 -6.70
N TRP A 592 -23.48 -15.20 -7.77
CA TRP A 592 -23.28 -14.62 -9.10
C TRP A 592 -24.18 -13.41 -9.31
N VAL A 593 -23.72 -12.45 -10.13
CA VAL A 593 -24.41 -11.16 -10.35
C VAL A 593 -25.38 -11.20 -11.52
N VAL A 594 -25.04 -11.93 -12.59
CA VAL A 594 -25.89 -12.09 -13.76
C VAL A 594 -25.69 -13.46 -14.42
N ALA A 595 -26.72 -13.93 -15.12
CA ALA A 595 -26.69 -15.13 -15.94
C ALA A 595 -26.55 -14.74 -17.42
N ILE A 596 -25.65 -15.40 -18.14
CA ILE A 596 -25.36 -15.20 -19.55
C ILE A 596 -25.86 -16.44 -20.29
N GLY A 597 -27.07 -16.33 -20.84
CA GLY A 597 -27.68 -17.29 -21.76
C GLY A 597 -27.46 -16.96 -23.25
N ASP A 598 -27.78 -17.89 -24.13
CA ASP A 598 -27.66 -17.75 -25.60
C ASP A 598 -28.46 -16.53 -26.14
N GLU A 599 -29.55 -16.14 -25.49
CA GLU A 599 -30.37 -14.96 -25.82
C GLU A 599 -29.64 -13.62 -25.65
N HIS A 600 -28.51 -13.61 -24.94
CA HIS A 600 -27.71 -12.42 -24.71
C HIS A 600 -26.57 -12.26 -25.72
N LEU A 601 -26.33 -13.25 -26.58
CA LEU A 601 -25.21 -13.25 -27.53
C LEU A 601 -25.48 -12.30 -28.71
N LEU A 602 -24.48 -11.48 -29.05
CA LEU A 602 -24.51 -10.63 -30.24
C LEU A 602 -23.75 -11.30 -31.39
N THR A 603 -24.44 -11.55 -32.50
CA THR A 603 -23.85 -12.20 -33.69
C THR A 603 -23.53 -11.21 -34.82
N THR A 604 -23.47 -9.90 -34.53
CA THR A 604 -23.33 -8.86 -35.58
C THR A 604 -21.95 -8.83 -36.23
N ASP A 605 -20.90 -9.25 -35.51
CA ASP A 605 -19.49 -9.15 -35.95
C ASP A 605 -18.74 -10.49 -35.88
N GLY A 606 -19.41 -11.56 -36.33
CA GLY A 606 -18.86 -12.93 -36.38
C GLY A 606 -19.33 -13.81 -35.23
N ASP A 607 -18.52 -14.79 -34.85
CA ASP A 607 -18.86 -15.71 -33.76
C ASP A 607 -18.88 -14.97 -32.42
N ALA A 608 -20.04 -15.00 -31.76
CA ALA A 608 -20.26 -14.35 -30.47
C ALA A 608 -19.45 -14.98 -29.33
N VAL A 609 -18.97 -16.22 -29.51
CA VAL A 609 -18.18 -16.95 -28.52
C VAL A 609 -16.88 -17.40 -29.16
N LYS A 610 -15.75 -16.99 -28.57
CA LYS A 610 -14.40 -17.32 -29.02
C LYS A 610 -13.62 -17.95 -27.87
N ALA A 611 -13.00 -19.10 -28.12
CA ALA A 611 -12.04 -19.63 -27.17
C ALA A 611 -10.79 -18.74 -27.17
N VAL A 612 -10.38 -18.26 -26.00
CA VAL A 612 -9.10 -17.55 -25.87
C VAL A 612 -7.99 -18.60 -25.88
N ALA A 613 -6.85 -18.27 -26.48
CA ALA A 613 -5.70 -19.15 -26.47
C ALA A 613 -5.39 -19.59 -25.03
N ARG A 614 -5.38 -20.91 -24.81
CA ARG A 614 -5.07 -21.48 -23.50
C ARG A 614 -3.62 -21.18 -23.19
N ARG A 615 -3.37 -20.48 -22.08
CA ARG A 615 -2.02 -20.28 -21.58
C ARG A 615 -1.47 -21.58 -21.01
N ASP A 616 -0.18 -21.84 -21.19
CA ASP A 616 0.48 -22.99 -20.59
C ASP A 616 0.32 -22.96 -19.07
N VAL A 617 -0.12 -24.09 -18.52
CA VAL A 617 -0.36 -24.24 -17.09
C VAL A 617 1.00 -24.35 -16.39
N PRO A 618 1.32 -23.47 -15.44
CA PRO A 618 2.56 -23.62 -14.70
C PRO A 618 2.52 -24.90 -13.88
N ASN A 619 3.58 -25.71 -13.99
CA ASN A 619 3.77 -26.92 -13.20
C ASN A 619 4.89 -26.79 -12.18
N THR A 620 5.59 -25.66 -12.18
CA THR A 620 6.63 -25.31 -11.22
C THR A 620 6.44 -23.87 -10.75
N MET A 621 6.58 -23.63 -9.46
CA MET A 621 6.44 -22.31 -8.83
C MET A 621 7.65 -22.05 -7.95
N ARG A 622 8.27 -20.88 -8.14
CA ARG A 622 9.42 -20.42 -7.35
C ARG A 622 9.03 -19.15 -6.60
N LEU A 623 9.19 -19.16 -5.29
CA LEU A 623 8.84 -18.05 -4.41
C LEU A 623 10.09 -17.48 -3.74
N THR A 624 10.22 -16.16 -3.74
CA THR A 624 11.21 -15.44 -2.94
C THR A 624 10.50 -14.63 -1.86
N VAL A 625 10.88 -14.87 -0.59
CA VAL A 625 10.29 -14.20 0.58
C VAL A 625 11.41 -13.77 1.52
N GLY A 626 11.69 -12.47 1.57
CA GLY A 626 12.91 -11.97 2.21
C GLY A 626 14.16 -12.67 1.65
N GLU A 627 14.96 -13.29 2.53
CA GLU A 627 16.12 -14.10 2.13
C GLU A 627 15.77 -15.56 1.76
N GLY A 628 14.53 -15.99 2.02
CA GLY A 628 14.06 -17.35 1.76
C GLY A 628 13.73 -17.57 0.29
N ARG A 629 14.11 -18.74 -0.26
CA ARG A 629 13.72 -19.21 -1.58
C ARG A 629 13.02 -20.55 -1.46
N TYR A 630 11.86 -20.68 -2.09
CA TYR A 630 11.03 -21.88 -2.07
C TYR A 630 10.74 -22.31 -3.51
N GLN A 631 10.67 -23.62 -3.73
CA GLN A 631 10.28 -24.20 -5.01
C GLN A 631 9.26 -25.29 -4.77
N VAL A 632 8.14 -25.24 -5.48
CA VAL A 632 7.11 -26.29 -5.49
C VAL A 632 6.91 -26.75 -6.92
N GLN A 633 6.82 -28.05 -7.12
CA GLN A 633 6.72 -28.65 -8.44
C GLN A 633 5.69 -29.79 -8.44
N ASP A 634 4.83 -29.79 -9.45
CA ASP A 634 4.03 -30.96 -9.85
C ASP A 634 4.94 -31.90 -10.64
N LEU A 635 5.57 -32.84 -9.92
CA LEU A 635 6.55 -33.77 -10.50
C LEU A 635 5.97 -34.60 -11.67
N PRO A 636 4.77 -35.21 -11.56
CA PRO A 636 4.14 -35.89 -12.70
C PRO A 636 3.94 -34.99 -13.92
N ALA A 637 3.38 -33.79 -13.74
CA ALA A 637 3.12 -32.88 -14.87
C ALA A 637 4.44 -32.41 -15.52
N ALA A 638 5.43 -32.02 -14.71
CA ALA A 638 6.73 -31.56 -15.19
C ALA A 638 7.50 -32.67 -15.92
N ALA A 639 7.43 -33.92 -15.46
CA ALA A 639 8.05 -35.05 -16.13
C ALA A 639 7.43 -35.35 -17.50
N ASN A 640 6.11 -35.18 -17.63
CA ASN A 640 5.38 -35.49 -18.86
C ASN A 640 5.38 -34.34 -19.88
N GLN A 641 5.31 -33.09 -19.42
CA GLN A 641 5.09 -31.90 -20.27
C GLN A 641 6.34 -31.00 -20.38
N GLY A 642 7.38 -31.27 -19.58
CA GLY A 642 8.52 -30.37 -19.40
C GLY A 642 8.26 -29.31 -18.33
N GLU A 643 9.32 -28.70 -17.79
CA GLU A 643 9.19 -27.68 -16.75
C GLU A 643 8.61 -26.37 -17.33
N SER A 644 7.50 -25.93 -16.76
CA SER A 644 6.89 -24.61 -16.98
C SER A 644 6.85 -23.88 -15.64
N ALA A 645 7.79 -22.97 -15.45
CA ALA A 645 8.03 -22.30 -14.18
C ALA A 645 7.48 -20.87 -14.15
N VAL A 646 6.87 -20.50 -13.02
CA VAL A 646 6.52 -19.11 -12.66
C VAL A 646 7.28 -18.68 -11.41
N GLU A 647 7.72 -17.42 -11.39
CA GLU A 647 8.51 -16.87 -10.29
C GLU A 647 7.77 -15.68 -9.65
N TYR A 648 7.65 -15.71 -8.33
CA TYR A 648 7.03 -14.64 -7.55
C TYR A 648 7.95 -14.16 -6.44
N THR A 649 7.96 -12.84 -6.23
CA THR A 649 8.62 -12.20 -5.08
C THR A 649 7.54 -11.64 -4.17
N LEU A 650 7.62 -11.92 -2.87
CA LEU A 650 6.62 -11.53 -1.89
C LEU A 650 7.22 -10.58 -0.85
N PRO A 651 6.55 -9.46 -0.53
CA PRO A 651 7.07 -8.46 0.40
C PRO A 651 6.81 -8.82 1.87
N LEU A 652 6.88 -10.10 2.26
CA LEU A 652 6.51 -10.53 3.60
C LEU A 652 7.68 -10.42 4.59
N VAL A 653 7.37 -10.05 5.83
CA VAL A 653 8.35 -10.06 6.92
C VAL A 653 8.49 -11.48 7.47
N GLY A 654 9.68 -12.07 7.31
CA GLY A 654 10.01 -13.37 7.89
C GLY A 654 9.98 -14.53 6.90
N LYS A 655 9.88 -15.76 7.43
CA LYS A 655 9.87 -16.99 6.63
C LYS A 655 8.46 -17.57 6.61
N LEU A 656 8.05 -18.06 5.45
CA LEU A 656 6.85 -18.89 5.33
C LEU A 656 7.12 -20.32 5.78
N THR A 657 6.09 -20.96 6.31
CA THR A 657 6.11 -22.41 6.54
C THR A 657 5.95 -23.16 5.22
N ALA A 658 6.48 -24.39 5.14
CA ALA A 658 6.29 -25.24 3.96
C ALA A 658 4.81 -25.53 3.69
N GLU A 659 3.98 -25.58 4.73
CA GLU A 659 2.53 -25.76 4.62
C GLU A 659 1.85 -24.58 3.93
N GLN A 660 2.18 -23.34 4.32
CA GLN A 660 1.65 -22.13 3.69
C GLN A 660 2.01 -22.07 2.19
N VAL A 661 3.27 -22.35 1.89
CA VAL A 661 3.77 -22.39 0.50
C VAL A 661 3.08 -23.51 -0.29
N GLY A 662 2.88 -24.68 0.31
CA GLY A 662 2.16 -25.79 -0.30
C GLY A 662 0.69 -25.45 -0.58
N GLN A 663 0.00 -24.76 0.33
CA GLN A 663 -1.39 -24.34 0.15
C GLN A 663 -1.55 -23.36 -1.03
N TRP A 664 -0.65 -22.38 -1.16
CA TRP A 664 -0.68 -21.47 -2.32
C TRP A 664 -0.36 -22.19 -3.63
N ALA A 665 0.61 -23.10 -3.62
CA ALA A 665 0.94 -23.90 -4.80
C ALA A 665 -0.26 -24.74 -5.25
N LEU A 666 -0.93 -25.43 -4.32
CA LEU A 666 -2.11 -26.25 -4.61
C LEU A 666 -3.27 -25.38 -5.12
N ALA A 667 -3.50 -24.22 -4.50
CA ALA A 667 -4.53 -23.28 -4.94
C ALA A 667 -4.27 -22.78 -6.37
N ARG A 668 -3.02 -22.67 -6.81
CA ARG A 668 -2.67 -22.24 -8.18
C ARG A 668 -2.67 -23.38 -9.19
N PHE A 669 -2.02 -24.51 -8.88
CA PHE A 669 -1.84 -25.61 -9.85
C PHE A 669 -3.15 -26.32 -10.17
N LEU A 670 -3.96 -26.65 -9.15
CA LEU A 670 -5.12 -27.50 -9.35
C LEU A 670 -6.18 -26.86 -10.27
N PRO A 671 -6.60 -25.60 -10.05
CA PRO A 671 -7.56 -24.95 -10.95
C PRO A 671 -6.96 -24.70 -12.34
N ALA A 672 -5.71 -24.23 -12.42
CA ALA A 672 -5.08 -23.84 -13.67
C ALA A 672 -4.97 -25.00 -14.69
N GLN A 673 -4.89 -26.26 -14.22
CA GLN A 673 -4.91 -27.46 -15.08
C GLN A 673 -6.18 -27.62 -15.90
N THR A 674 -7.24 -26.90 -15.57
CA THR A 674 -8.58 -27.16 -16.08
C THR A 674 -9.33 -25.91 -16.47
N GLU A 675 -8.94 -24.75 -15.92
CA GLU A 675 -9.45 -23.44 -16.30
C GLU A 675 -9.37 -23.19 -17.81
N GLN A 676 -10.46 -22.65 -18.37
CA GLN A 676 -10.55 -22.17 -19.74
C GLN A 676 -10.97 -20.70 -19.74
N ALA A 677 -10.29 -19.87 -20.53
CA ALA A 677 -10.71 -18.51 -20.80
C ALA A 677 -11.48 -18.45 -22.12
N ILE A 678 -12.60 -17.75 -22.12
CA ILE A 678 -13.45 -17.52 -23.29
C ILE A 678 -13.71 -16.03 -23.44
N GLU A 679 -13.94 -15.59 -24.67
CA GLU A 679 -14.47 -14.27 -24.99
C GLU A 679 -15.91 -14.42 -25.47
N VAL A 680 -16.81 -13.68 -24.85
CA VAL A 680 -18.24 -13.68 -25.18
C VAL A 680 -18.66 -12.26 -25.51
N GLN A 681 -19.22 -12.06 -26.70
CA GLN A 681 -19.82 -10.81 -27.13
C GLN A 681 -21.30 -10.80 -26.75
N VAL A 682 -21.66 -9.91 -25.84
CA VAL A 682 -23.00 -9.82 -25.25
C VAL A 682 -23.63 -8.45 -25.42
N VAL A 683 -24.95 -8.43 -25.25
CA VAL A 683 -25.80 -7.24 -25.29
C VAL A 683 -25.40 -6.17 -24.24
N PRO A 684 -25.59 -4.87 -24.55
CA PRO A 684 -25.11 -3.76 -23.72
C PRO A 684 -25.70 -3.70 -22.32
N TRP A 685 -26.94 -4.18 -22.15
CA TRP A 685 -27.70 -4.11 -20.89
C TRP A 685 -27.32 -5.16 -19.86
N LEU A 686 -26.43 -6.10 -20.21
CA LEU A 686 -25.79 -6.94 -19.21
C LEU A 686 -24.77 -6.12 -18.44
N ASP A 687 -25.01 -6.00 -17.14
CA ASP A 687 -24.09 -5.32 -16.25
C ASP A 687 -22.98 -6.27 -15.82
N LEU A 688 -21.80 -6.10 -16.43
CA LEU A 688 -20.63 -6.93 -16.22
C LEU A 688 -19.43 -6.04 -15.89
N ASP A 689 -18.77 -6.33 -14.77
CA ASP A 689 -17.47 -5.78 -14.43
C ASP A 689 -16.43 -6.89 -14.24
N VAL A 690 -15.16 -6.49 -14.32
CA VAL A 690 -14.06 -7.39 -13.95
C VAL A 690 -14.14 -7.77 -12.47
N GLY A 691 -13.93 -9.05 -12.20
CA GLY A 691 -14.08 -9.65 -10.88
C GLY A 691 -15.48 -10.17 -10.60
N ASP A 692 -16.47 -9.97 -11.46
CA ASP A 692 -17.81 -10.52 -11.26
C ASP A 692 -17.87 -12.02 -11.43
N LEU A 693 -18.60 -12.66 -10.51
CA LEU A 693 -19.02 -14.05 -10.68
C LEU A 693 -20.29 -14.03 -11.53
N VAL A 694 -20.28 -14.75 -12.64
CA VAL A 694 -21.41 -14.87 -13.55
C VAL A 694 -21.82 -16.33 -13.67
N TRP A 695 -23.09 -16.57 -13.94
CA TRP A 695 -23.55 -17.87 -14.39
C TRP A 695 -23.51 -17.90 -15.91
N VAL A 696 -22.81 -18.85 -16.51
CA VAL A 696 -22.70 -19.00 -17.95
C VAL A 696 -23.47 -20.25 -18.36
N GLU A 697 -24.48 -20.07 -19.20
CA GLU A 697 -25.32 -21.14 -19.73
C GLU A 697 -25.40 -21.00 -21.25
N LEU A 698 -24.38 -21.49 -21.93
CA LEU A 698 -24.22 -21.32 -23.37
C LEU A 698 -24.12 -22.69 -24.05
N SER A 699 -24.90 -22.89 -25.11
CA SER A 699 -24.90 -24.13 -25.90
C SER A 699 -23.84 -24.14 -27.00
N HIS A 700 -22.98 -23.11 -27.05
CA HIS A 700 -22.03 -22.89 -28.13
C HIS A 700 -20.92 -23.96 -28.20
N PHE A 701 -20.70 -24.52 -29.39
CA PHE A 701 -19.74 -25.62 -29.62
C PHE A 701 -18.28 -25.26 -29.35
N ALA A 702 -17.92 -23.97 -29.36
CA ALA A 702 -16.58 -23.50 -28.99
C ALA A 702 -16.28 -23.62 -27.49
N MET A 703 -17.30 -23.94 -26.68
CA MET A 703 -17.18 -24.20 -25.25
C MET A 703 -17.26 -25.70 -24.98
N TRP A 704 -16.59 -26.12 -23.92
CA TRP A 704 -16.55 -27.51 -23.51
C TRP A 704 -16.68 -27.63 -22.00
N GLN A 705 -17.67 -28.38 -21.54
CA GLN A 705 -17.86 -28.67 -20.13
C GLN A 705 -17.09 -29.94 -19.76
N TRP A 706 -15.89 -29.75 -19.27
CA TRP A 706 -14.99 -30.83 -18.86
C TRP A 706 -15.55 -31.71 -17.73
N SER A 707 -16.40 -31.17 -16.85
CA SER A 707 -17.03 -31.94 -15.76
C SER A 707 -18.05 -32.97 -16.25
N THR A 708 -18.66 -32.76 -17.41
CA THR A 708 -19.66 -33.65 -18.01
C THR A 708 -19.20 -34.28 -19.33
N GLY A 709 -18.10 -33.79 -19.91
CA GLY A 709 -17.60 -34.23 -21.21
C GLY A 709 -18.53 -33.87 -22.36
N THR A 710 -19.23 -32.73 -22.29
CA THR A 710 -20.21 -32.30 -23.31
C THR A 710 -19.88 -30.92 -23.90
N PRO A 711 -20.26 -30.66 -25.18
CA PRO A 711 -20.18 -29.31 -25.76
C PRO A 711 -21.08 -28.31 -25.03
N GLY A 712 -20.70 -27.04 -25.07
CA GLY A 712 -21.35 -25.98 -24.31
C GLY A 712 -20.80 -25.88 -22.89
N TYR A 713 -21.46 -25.07 -22.07
CA TYR A 713 -21.10 -24.92 -20.66
C TYR A 713 -22.30 -24.43 -19.85
N SER A 714 -22.53 -25.07 -18.71
CA SER A 714 -23.45 -24.60 -17.68
C SER A 714 -22.72 -24.60 -16.34
N GLY A 715 -22.46 -23.40 -15.80
CA GLY A 715 -21.75 -23.25 -14.55
C GLY A 715 -21.31 -21.82 -14.23
N THR A 716 -20.54 -21.66 -13.16
CA THR A 716 -20.01 -20.36 -12.76
C THR A 716 -18.75 -19.99 -13.55
N GLY A 717 -18.64 -18.72 -13.95
CA GLY A 717 -17.43 -18.13 -14.49
C GLY A 717 -17.06 -16.84 -13.78
N ARG A 718 -15.79 -16.46 -13.85
CA ARG A 718 -15.28 -15.18 -13.36
C ARG A 718 -14.94 -14.27 -14.53
N VAL A 719 -15.50 -13.08 -14.56
CA VAL A 719 -15.14 -12.07 -15.56
C VAL A 719 -13.72 -11.56 -15.26
N LEU A 720 -12.78 -11.84 -16.16
CA LEU A 720 -11.40 -11.33 -16.08
C LEU A 720 -11.23 -10.04 -16.87
N GLY A 721 -12.04 -9.84 -17.91
CA GLY A 721 -11.95 -8.66 -18.76
C GLY A 721 -13.30 -8.24 -19.30
N VAL A 722 -13.45 -6.94 -19.52
CA VAL A 722 -14.62 -6.33 -20.15
C VAL A 722 -14.11 -5.27 -21.12
N ARG A 723 -14.59 -5.33 -22.36
CA ARG A 723 -14.43 -4.30 -23.38
C ARG A 723 -15.81 -3.82 -23.81
N ARG A 724 -15.97 -2.52 -23.95
CA ARG A 724 -17.21 -1.91 -24.44
C ARG A 724 -16.89 -1.03 -25.63
N GLU A 725 -17.54 -1.33 -26.75
CA GLU A 725 -17.53 -0.45 -27.90
C GLU A 725 -18.48 0.72 -27.62
N LEU A 726 -17.96 1.95 -27.65
CA LEU A 726 -18.74 3.13 -27.28
C LEU A 726 -19.85 3.44 -28.29
N LYS A 727 -19.70 3.07 -29.55
CA LYS A 727 -20.69 3.37 -30.59
C LYS A 727 -21.91 2.45 -30.55
N SER A 728 -21.67 1.14 -30.49
CA SER A 728 -22.73 0.13 -30.49
C SER A 728 -23.22 -0.20 -29.07
N GLY A 729 -22.42 0.10 -28.05
CA GLY A 729 -22.61 -0.35 -26.68
C GLY A 729 -22.25 -1.82 -26.45
N ALA A 730 -21.89 -2.57 -27.50
CA ALA A 730 -21.59 -4.00 -27.43
C ALA A 730 -20.48 -4.28 -26.42
N VAL A 731 -20.67 -5.36 -25.64
CA VAL A 731 -19.75 -5.74 -24.58
C VAL A 731 -19.07 -7.04 -24.95
N THR A 732 -17.73 -7.05 -24.97
CA THR A 732 -16.95 -8.28 -25.04
C THR A 732 -16.39 -8.60 -23.67
N ALA A 733 -16.88 -9.68 -23.05
CA ALA A 733 -16.41 -10.16 -21.76
C ALA A 733 -15.42 -11.32 -21.93
N THR A 734 -14.25 -11.21 -21.31
CA THR A 734 -13.32 -12.33 -21.13
C THR A 734 -13.65 -13.04 -19.83
N ILE A 735 -14.13 -14.28 -19.90
CA ILE A 735 -14.63 -15.04 -18.75
C ILE A 735 -13.73 -16.26 -18.54
N LEU A 736 -13.27 -16.44 -17.31
CA LEU A 736 -12.61 -17.65 -16.84
C LEU A 736 -13.69 -18.62 -16.34
N ILE A 737 -13.90 -19.70 -17.06
CA ILE A 737 -14.80 -20.77 -16.66
C ILE A 737 -14.01 -21.91 -16.03
N ASP A 738 -14.62 -22.53 -15.02
CA ASP A 738 -14.04 -23.72 -14.41
C ASP A 738 -14.16 -24.89 -15.40
N GLY A 739 -13.03 -25.52 -15.74
CA GLY A 739 -13.03 -26.77 -16.50
C GLY A 739 -12.69 -27.97 -15.64
N GLY A 740 -12.77 -27.86 -14.31
CA GLY A 740 -12.50 -28.97 -13.40
C GLY A 740 -13.31 -30.21 -13.79
N PRO A 741 -12.67 -31.32 -14.20
CA PRO A 741 -13.33 -32.60 -14.06
C PRO A 741 -13.59 -32.79 -12.57
N VAL A 742 -14.73 -33.37 -12.20
CA VAL A 742 -14.90 -33.90 -10.85
C VAL A 742 -13.91 -35.06 -10.73
N LYS A 743 -12.64 -34.79 -10.41
CA LYS A 743 -11.64 -35.84 -10.21
C LYS A 743 -12.03 -36.58 -8.96
N ARG A 744 -12.65 -37.73 -9.14
CA ARG A 744 -12.90 -38.66 -8.06
C ARG A 744 -11.69 -39.57 -7.94
N ALA A 745 -11.28 -39.88 -6.73
CA ALA A 745 -10.27 -40.93 -6.54
C ALA A 745 -10.81 -42.24 -7.14
N LEU A 746 -9.97 -43.05 -7.78
CA LEU A 746 -10.41 -44.36 -8.23
C LEU A 746 -10.91 -45.16 -7.03
N CYS A 747 -12.07 -45.79 -7.19
CA CYS A 747 -12.67 -46.55 -6.11
C CYS A 747 -11.73 -47.69 -5.67
N PRO A 748 -11.50 -47.87 -4.36
CA PRO A 748 -10.57 -48.89 -3.89
C PRO A 748 -11.10 -50.29 -4.22
N ALA A 749 -10.35 -51.03 -5.04
CA ALA A 749 -10.55 -52.45 -5.23
C ALA A 749 -9.80 -53.22 -4.12
N MET A 750 -10.54 -53.79 -3.18
CA MET A 750 -10.04 -54.54 -2.04
C MET A 750 -10.06 -56.04 -2.32
N GLN A 751 -8.90 -56.64 -2.58
CA GLN A 751 -8.83 -58.09 -2.78
C GLN A 751 -9.20 -58.83 -1.49
N VAL A 752 -10.10 -59.80 -1.59
CA VAL A 752 -10.42 -60.68 -0.47
C VAL A 752 -9.28 -61.69 -0.30
N SER A 753 -8.61 -61.67 0.85
CA SER A 753 -7.51 -62.60 1.16
C SER A 753 -7.99 -63.85 1.91
N ALA A 754 -9.02 -63.71 2.75
CA ALA A 754 -9.65 -64.80 3.48
C ALA A 754 -11.08 -64.41 3.89
N TRP A 755 -11.88 -65.39 4.34
CA TRP A 755 -13.17 -65.16 4.98
C TRP A 755 -13.49 -66.27 5.97
N ALA A 756 -14.32 -65.95 6.96
CA ALA A 756 -14.86 -66.92 7.91
C ALA A 756 -16.32 -67.24 7.57
N GLY A 757 -16.72 -68.50 7.74
CA GLY A 757 -18.07 -68.99 7.43
C GLY A 757 -18.23 -69.49 5.99
N PRO A 758 -19.46 -69.90 5.59
CA PRO A 758 -19.75 -70.32 4.22
C PRO A 758 -19.53 -69.18 3.22
N ALA A 759 -19.00 -69.47 2.03
CA ALA A 759 -18.72 -68.45 1.02
C ALA A 759 -19.94 -67.59 0.60
N GLY A 760 -21.15 -68.15 0.61
CA GLY A 760 -22.40 -67.41 0.35
C GLY A 760 -23.02 -66.72 1.57
N ALA A 761 -22.42 -66.87 2.75
CA ALA A 761 -22.88 -66.26 4.00
C ALA A 761 -21.69 -66.05 4.97
N PRO A 762 -20.65 -65.29 4.57
CA PRO A 762 -19.47 -65.07 5.41
C PRO A 762 -19.84 -64.26 6.65
N THR A 763 -19.18 -64.55 7.78
CA THR A 763 -19.30 -63.78 9.03
C THR A 763 -18.24 -62.70 9.15
N SER A 764 -17.06 -62.92 8.55
CA SER A 764 -16.04 -61.89 8.38
C SER A 764 -15.26 -62.07 7.08
N ILE A 765 -14.72 -60.97 6.57
CA ILE A 765 -13.93 -60.91 5.33
C ILE A 765 -12.60 -60.22 5.66
N THR A 766 -11.50 -60.83 5.25
CA THR A 766 -10.16 -60.27 5.43
C THR A 766 -9.69 -59.63 4.13
N VAL A 767 -9.17 -58.42 4.22
CA VAL A 767 -8.57 -57.66 3.11
C VAL A 767 -7.21 -57.09 3.55
N PRO A 768 -6.31 -56.71 2.62
CA PRO A 768 -5.02 -56.15 2.98
C PRO A 768 -5.12 -54.93 3.90
N ARG A 769 -4.23 -54.86 4.89
CA ARG A 769 -4.23 -53.80 5.92
C ARG A 769 -4.26 -52.37 5.39
N ARG A 770 -3.69 -52.12 4.21
CA ARG A 770 -3.68 -50.78 3.57
C ARG A 770 -5.09 -50.17 3.40
N TYR A 771 -6.14 -50.99 3.41
CA TYR A 771 -7.52 -50.54 3.27
C TYR A 771 -8.19 -50.19 4.61
N PHE A 772 -7.53 -50.39 5.76
CA PHE A 772 -8.11 -50.12 7.08
C PHE A 772 -8.60 -48.67 7.22
N LEU A 773 -7.81 -47.68 6.79
CA LEU A 773 -8.19 -46.28 6.89
C LEU A 773 -9.41 -45.96 6.00
N HIS A 774 -9.47 -46.53 4.80
CA HIS A 774 -10.61 -46.37 3.89
C HIS A 774 -11.88 -47.00 4.45
N ALA A 775 -11.80 -48.25 4.90
CA ALA A 775 -12.92 -48.99 5.45
C ALA A 775 -13.44 -48.38 6.76
N SER A 776 -12.55 -47.95 7.66
CA SER A 776 -12.96 -47.29 8.91
C SER A 776 -13.60 -45.92 8.67
N THR A 777 -13.08 -45.13 7.73
CA THR A 777 -13.67 -43.84 7.35
C THR A 777 -15.04 -44.02 6.70
N ALA A 778 -15.19 -44.99 5.80
CA ALA A 778 -16.47 -45.31 5.18
C ALA A 778 -17.51 -45.78 6.22
N LEU A 779 -17.12 -46.66 7.14
CA LEU A 779 -17.98 -47.15 8.24
C LEU A 779 -18.40 -46.02 9.19
N ALA A 780 -17.50 -45.10 9.51
CA ALA A 780 -17.82 -43.96 10.37
C ALA A 780 -18.89 -43.03 9.77
N GLN A 781 -18.96 -42.95 8.44
CA GLN A 781 -19.96 -42.15 7.73
C GLN A 781 -21.24 -42.91 7.40
N SER A 782 -21.19 -44.24 7.33
CA SER A 782 -22.36 -45.09 7.06
C SER A 782 -22.19 -46.41 7.79
N SER A 783 -22.98 -46.62 8.85
CA SER A 783 -22.95 -47.84 9.65
C SER A 783 -24.33 -48.52 9.66
N PRO A 784 -24.46 -49.75 9.13
CA PRO A 784 -23.41 -50.55 8.48
C PRO A 784 -23.01 -49.97 7.10
N MET A 785 -21.73 -50.05 6.74
CA MET A 785 -21.28 -49.59 5.41
C MET A 785 -21.58 -50.66 4.36
N ARG A 786 -21.98 -50.26 3.16
CA ARG A 786 -22.14 -51.19 2.04
C ARG A 786 -20.84 -51.30 1.24
N LEU A 787 -20.48 -52.52 0.81
CA LEU A 787 -19.41 -52.81 -0.14
C LEU A 787 -19.96 -53.70 -1.27
N LEU A 788 -19.67 -53.35 -2.52
CA LEU A 788 -20.03 -54.17 -3.68
C LEU A 788 -19.04 -55.30 -3.87
N HIS A 789 -19.53 -56.44 -4.36
CA HIS A 789 -18.73 -57.61 -4.68
C HIS A 789 -18.58 -57.77 -6.19
N PHE A 790 -17.37 -58.05 -6.65
CA PHE A 790 -17.11 -58.41 -8.03
C PHE A 790 -15.94 -59.41 -8.12
N GLU A 791 -15.78 -60.06 -9.27
CA GLU A 791 -14.61 -60.90 -9.57
C GLU A 791 -13.83 -60.35 -10.75
N ALA A 792 -12.51 -60.50 -10.69
CA ALA A 792 -11.64 -60.07 -11.78
C ALA A 792 -11.98 -60.80 -13.09
N GLY A 793 -12.28 -60.04 -14.15
CA GLY A 793 -12.54 -60.57 -15.50
C GLY A 793 -14.00 -60.83 -15.86
N LEU A 794 -14.96 -60.59 -14.95
CA LEU A 794 -16.39 -60.79 -15.24
C LEU A 794 -17.13 -59.58 -15.86
N GLY A 795 -16.45 -58.44 -16.05
CA GLY A 795 -16.97 -57.25 -16.73
C GLY A 795 -18.00 -56.45 -15.93
N ALA A 796 -17.74 -55.14 -15.78
CA ALA A 796 -18.48 -54.16 -14.97
C ALA A 796 -18.60 -54.53 -13.47
N GLU A 797 -18.61 -53.51 -12.61
CA GLU A 797 -18.86 -53.62 -11.16
C GLU A 797 -20.32 -54.01 -10.86
N SER A 798 -20.80 -55.10 -11.47
CA SER A 798 -22.23 -55.38 -11.62
C SER A 798 -22.93 -55.53 -10.26
N SER A 799 -24.07 -54.87 -10.14
CA SER A 799 -24.90 -54.65 -8.95
C SER A 799 -25.59 -55.90 -8.38
N GLY A 800 -25.15 -57.10 -8.77
CA GLY A 800 -25.78 -58.37 -8.39
C GLY A 800 -25.54 -58.78 -6.94
N GLY A 801 -24.45 -58.36 -6.31
CA GLY A 801 -24.06 -58.80 -4.97
C GLY A 801 -23.34 -57.74 -4.13
N SER A 802 -23.66 -57.64 -2.84
CA SER A 802 -22.96 -56.73 -1.92
C SER A 802 -22.99 -57.22 -0.47
N TYR A 803 -22.08 -56.70 0.35
CA TYR A 803 -22.00 -56.97 1.79
C TYR A 803 -22.25 -55.69 2.57
N THR A 804 -23.02 -55.77 3.66
CA THR A 804 -23.07 -54.68 4.64
C THR A 804 -22.15 -55.01 5.81
N ILE A 805 -21.23 -54.12 6.13
CA ILE A 805 -20.18 -54.32 7.13
C ILE A 805 -20.52 -53.52 8.38
N SER A 806 -20.55 -54.18 9.54
CA SER A 806 -20.88 -53.57 10.83
C SER A 806 -19.66 -53.17 11.66
N SER A 807 -18.47 -53.70 11.34
CA SER A 807 -17.23 -53.42 12.06
C SER A 807 -16.02 -53.58 11.15
N VAL A 808 -14.99 -52.79 11.43
CA VAL A 808 -13.69 -52.79 10.74
C VAL A 808 -12.59 -52.83 11.82
N VAL A 809 -11.71 -53.83 11.76
CA VAL A 809 -10.65 -54.05 12.75
C VAL A 809 -9.29 -54.14 12.06
N ASP A 810 -8.28 -53.41 12.57
CA ASP A 810 -6.86 -53.60 12.20
C ASP A 810 -6.29 -54.74 13.04
N THR A 811 -5.90 -55.85 12.40
CA THR A 811 -5.29 -57.01 13.08
C THR A 811 -3.76 -56.89 13.19
N GLY A 812 -3.18 -55.79 12.68
CA GLY A 812 -1.75 -55.55 12.59
C GLY A 812 -1.12 -56.01 11.28
N THR A 813 -1.64 -57.10 10.69
CA THR A 813 -1.22 -57.61 9.36
C THR A 813 -2.28 -57.40 8.29
N ASP A 814 -3.56 -57.44 8.66
CA ASP A 814 -4.70 -57.39 7.76
C ASP A 814 -5.79 -56.44 8.30
N CYS A 815 -6.79 -56.18 7.46
CA CYS A 815 -8.02 -55.51 7.85
C CYS A 815 -9.16 -56.54 7.83
N GLU A 816 -9.80 -56.75 8.98
CA GLU A 816 -10.94 -57.64 9.11
C GLU A 816 -12.25 -56.84 9.11
N LEU A 817 -13.17 -57.24 8.22
CA LEU A 817 -14.48 -56.65 8.01
C LEU A 817 -15.55 -57.60 8.54
N THR A 818 -16.33 -57.20 9.55
CA THR A 818 -17.43 -58.01 10.08
C THR A 818 -18.67 -57.84 9.22
N VAL A 819 -19.19 -58.95 8.67
CA VAL A 819 -20.35 -58.93 7.77
C VAL A 819 -21.63 -58.96 8.59
N ALA A 820 -22.47 -57.96 8.41
CA ALA A 820 -23.80 -57.87 9.03
C ALA A 820 -24.87 -58.58 8.19
N PHE A 821 -24.80 -58.44 6.85
CA PHE A 821 -25.78 -59.00 5.92
C PHE A 821 -25.17 -59.17 4.52
N VAL A 822 -25.67 -60.16 3.78
CA VAL A 822 -25.33 -60.41 2.37
C VAL A 822 -26.53 -60.03 1.51
N LEU A 823 -26.34 -59.07 0.61
CA LEU A 823 -27.36 -58.59 -0.33
C LEU A 823 -27.12 -59.23 -1.71
N GLY A 824 -28.20 -59.63 -2.37
CA GLY A 824 -28.16 -60.13 -3.76
C GLY A 824 -27.52 -61.51 -3.95
N GLY A 825 -27.20 -62.23 -2.87
CA GLY A 825 -26.64 -63.59 -2.95
C GLY A 825 -25.16 -63.65 -3.35
N ALA A 826 -24.38 -62.62 -3.00
CA ALA A 826 -22.93 -62.58 -3.25
C ALA A 826 -22.21 -63.80 -2.65
N VAL A 827 -21.40 -64.48 -3.47
CA VAL A 827 -20.60 -65.65 -3.06
C VAL A 827 -19.12 -65.34 -3.20
N LEU A 828 -18.37 -65.45 -2.10
CA LEU A 828 -16.92 -65.21 -2.10
C LEU A 828 -16.14 -66.35 -2.78
N SER A 829 -15.05 -65.98 -3.41
CA SER A 829 -14.07 -66.84 -4.05
C SER A 829 -12.66 -66.27 -3.85
N ALA A 830 -11.63 -67.03 -4.23
CA ALA A 830 -10.25 -66.56 -4.20
C ALA A 830 -9.96 -65.39 -5.16
N TYR A 831 -10.88 -65.10 -6.08
CA TYR A 831 -10.79 -64.01 -7.06
C TYR A 831 -11.73 -62.86 -6.75
N SER A 832 -12.35 -62.86 -5.56
CA SER A 832 -13.29 -61.83 -5.14
C SER A 832 -12.59 -60.54 -4.74
N TRP A 833 -13.22 -59.45 -5.14
CA TRP A 833 -12.85 -58.09 -4.79
C TRP A 833 -14.05 -57.36 -4.20
N LEU A 834 -13.78 -56.44 -3.29
CA LEU A 834 -14.75 -55.55 -2.70
C LEU A 834 -14.46 -54.11 -3.10
N THR A 835 -15.50 -53.34 -3.39
CA THR A 835 -15.39 -51.91 -3.74
C THR A 835 -16.49 -51.12 -3.04
N LEU A 836 -16.40 -49.79 -3.02
CA LEU A 836 -17.47 -48.94 -2.47
C LEU A 836 -18.70 -48.99 -3.40
N PRO A 837 -19.89 -48.58 -2.96
CA PRO A 837 -21.08 -48.57 -3.80
C PRO A 837 -21.11 -47.37 -4.73
N GLU A 838 -21.69 -47.55 -5.92
CA GLU A 838 -22.02 -46.47 -6.84
C GLU A 838 -22.95 -45.43 -6.17
N LEU A 839 -22.93 -44.19 -6.68
CA LEU A 839 -23.59 -42.99 -6.13
C LEU A 839 -25.00 -43.20 -5.57
N ALA A 840 -25.84 -44.02 -6.22
CA ALA A 840 -27.24 -44.23 -5.79
C ALA A 840 -27.37 -44.90 -4.41
N ALA A 841 -26.31 -45.52 -3.90
CA ALA A 841 -26.27 -46.19 -2.59
C ALA A 841 -25.05 -45.77 -1.74
N ALA A 842 -24.39 -44.66 -2.10
CA ALA A 842 -23.16 -44.19 -1.48
C ALA A 842 -23.40 -43.17 -0.37
N SER A 843 -22.59 -43.21 0.69
CA SER A 843 -22.44 -42.09 1.62
C SER A 843 -21.68 -40.91 0.98
N SER A 844 -21.63 -39.78 1.67
CA SER A 844 -20.86 -38.59 1.24
C SER A 844 -19.39 -38.90 0.94
N TYR A 845 -18.74 -39.74 1.75
CA TYR A 845 -17.37 -40.20 1.50
C TYR A 845 -17.29 -41.15 0.31
N GLN A 846 -18.22 -42.10 0.21
CA GLN A 846 -18.23 -43.09 -0.86
C GLN A 846 -18.51 -42.45 -2.24
N GLY A 847 -19.35 -41.41 -2.30
CA GLY A 847 -19.62 -40.65 -3.53
C GLY A 847 -18.44 -39.83 -4.07
N GLY A 848 -17.34 -39.76 -3.32
CA GLY A 848 -16.08 -39.13 -3.74
C GLY A 848 -15.19 -40.02 -4.63
N PHE A 849 -15.60 -41.26 -4.92
CA PHE A 849 -14.82 -42.23 -5.69
C PHE A 849 -15.45 -42.53 -7.07
N ALA A 850 -14.61 -42.79 -8.08
CA ALA A 850 -15.01 -43.14 -9.45
C ALA A 850 -14.97 -44.66 -9.67
N HIS A 851 -16.00 -45.17 -10.33
CA HIS A 851 -16.20 -46.57 -10.70
C HIS A 851 -15.91 -46.83 -12.17
N GLU A 852 -15.72 -48.08 -12.58
CA GLU A 852 -15.45 -48.49 -13.98
C GLU A 852 -16.52 -47.95 -14.97
N GLY A 853 -17.77 -47.88 -14.52
CA GLY A 853 -18.89 -47.32 -15.29
C GLY A 853 -18.86 -45.80 -15.43
N ASP A 854 -18.10 -45.09 -14.59
CA ASP A 854 -18.02 -43.62 -14.57
C ASP A 854 -17.06 -43.09 -15.66
N GLY A 855 -16.84 -43.81 -16.77
CA GLY A 855 -15.77 -43.60 -17.77
C GLY A 855 -15.58 -42.19 -18.35
N SER A 856 -16.49 -41.24 -18.09
CA SER A 856 -16.36 -39.81 -18.37
C SER A 856 -15.63 -39.00 -17.27
N ILE A 857 -15.37 -39.60 -16.11
CA ILE A 857 -14.91 -38.95 -14.86
C ILE A 857 -13.47 -39.39 -14.45
N TRP A 858 -12.83 -40.26 -15.24
CA TRP A 858 -11.53 -40.92 -14.94
C TRP A 858 -10.28 -40.03 -15.09
N GLY A 859 -10.44 -38.70 -14.98
CA GLY A 859 -9.43 -37.69 -15.36
C GLY A 859 -8.23 -37.50 -14.43
#